data_AF-A0A7X7R0C8-F1
#
_entry.id   AF-A0A7X7R0C8-F1
#
_cell.length_a   1.000
_cell.length_b   1.000
_cell.length_c   1.000
_cell.angle_alpha   90.00
_cell.angle_beta   90.00
_cell.angle_gamma   90.00
#
_symmetry.space_group_name_H-M   'P 1'
#
loop_
_entity.id
_entity.type
_entity.pdbx_description
1 polymer ?
#
loop_
_entity_poly.entity_id
_entity_poly.type
_entity_poly.pdbx_seq_one_letter_code
_entity_poly.pdbx_strand_id
1 'polypeptide(L)'
;SAEVQAVLAKTIVEFLSQYGALTDSDPKVWDLFFSILEKCYKKYPRVICEISHFLKKNFASSFSEPQYIQKTFDFSRTVFKHNLSLWQEEAPIENWLEEKKRFFSSDHSGLVEQIGNGFFVRQLKQLHDANSWDDIEKHVASHSEIAAYYRNCIDCFDKSRERFYYLMFLLHIPAMSSLQDQLLWEINKLLRSVSSEMDEAGLIDFIDEIIELFKGFKQTHLSMVLDCILTLGKEVKGSDHRKVISFLENKLIEFGFVTPGIVYMKDDWQVHVDPNHIKNIRTWLELIESAPFTFRKLLSALIVNLRLGGIFIFDTDLFQRDISRLLNSNISPIYKQVKQLARIFPVYFNEIGAEGELREVTTLMDEISNRKDKLVHFLRKQVHIEGNNSHINLTFKILNFWYDGNLEQIKPLLPTDVFAAIDKESKWFTGVHDLVQSLCKEKHCSPVELLQIPEKEFDKLLEQTPSDSPTDKQRLKHLYRLYFLLREKYSFESIDVKALLGKYPFFEDASINEFEESLHSKQNEKAILLIFGFMKQLNDVICNPQYSEGWEDIYHKRHVAFGIPSMYGQYRESKFEALGLTFRLERIASRLMEEEINNFNSEYITARSLKTIYRFLKLFRQGLELDGITSQGFESNLQMLRYGLTSESFSLGQYINLFQFMAQSIKEIINTYFYRFYDQPLRMIVPQLFVEEGQEGEKEFNQLVHKKSELFYRDVMSSSFLIQLLDNFVLKVLDSLRNMVENLSPDVLTHIMSYDPELVISPLYKATEKVDNQIFLGSKAYFLKKLYLFGFPVPPGFVLTTEVFRRRNAIRAHKALEKELDDLIKYHIHQLETMTGKKYGSPNNPLLLSVRSGTAI
;
A
#
# COMPACT_ATOMS: atom_id res chain seq x y z
N SER A 1 27.48 -22.92 3.83
CA SER A 1 26.91 -23.01 5.19
C SER A 1 27.39 -24.29 5.87
N ALA A 2 27.30 -24.36 7.20
CA ALA A 2 27.59 -25.59 7.96
C ALA A 2 26.69 -26.76 7.54
N GLU A 3 25.44 -26.48 7.13
CA GLU A 3 24.50 -27.48 6.61
C GLU A 3 24.99 -28.18 5.35
N VAL A 4 25.51 -27.42 4.36
CA VAL A 4 26.10 -28.02 3.15
C VAL A 4 27.28 -28.93 3.53
N GLN A 5 28.08 -28.52 4.52
CA GLN A 5 29.19 -29.33 5.02
C GLN A 5 28.69 -30.60 5.74
N ALA A 6 27.61 -30.51 6.50
CA ALA A 6 26.97 -31.65 7.16
C ALA A 6 26.36 -32.63 6.15
N VAL A 7 25.70 -32.13 5.10
CA VAL A 7 25.15 -32.96 4.00
C VAL A 7 26.28 -33.67 3.26
N LEU A 8 27.37 -32.96 2.92
CA LEU A 8 28.53 -33.58 2.30
C LEU A 8 29.17 -34.64 3.20
N ALA A 9 29.31 -34.37 4.50
CA ALA A 9 29.84 -35.33 5.46
C ALA A 9 28.94 -36.57 5.61
N LYS A 10 27.61 -36.40 5.68
CA LYS A 10 26.64 -37.51 5.66
C LYS A 10 26.77 -38.32 4.38
N THR A 11 26.84 -37.66 3.23
CA THR A 11 26.98 -38.32 1.91
C THR A 11 28.25 -39.17 1.85
N ILE A 12 29.37 -38.65 2.37
CA ILE A 12 30.64 -39.40 2.44
C ILE A 12 30.49 -40.64 3.34
N VAL A 13 29.86 -40.49 4.51
CA VAL A 13 29.65 -41.61 5.44
C VAL A 13 28.70 -42.67 4.86
N GLU A 14 27.65 -42.24 4.15
CA GLU A 14 26.70 -43.14 3.48
C GLU A 14 27.35 -43.90 2.33
N PHE A 15 28.15 -43.20 1.51
CA PHE A 15 28.95 -43.82 0.46
C PHE A 15 29.91 -44.86 1.04
N LEU A 16 30.56 -44.59 2.18
CA LEU A 16 31.46 -45.53 2.84
C LEU A 16 30.74 -46.79 3.32
N SER A 17 29.56 -46.63 3.89
CA SER A 17 28.71 -47.75 4.29
C SER A 17 28.37 -48.66 3.11
N GLN A 18 27.96 -48.06 1.99
CA GLN A 18 27.61 -48.79 0.78
C GLN A 18 28.82 -49.43 0.09
N TYR A 19 29.97 -48.73 0.07
CA TYR A 19 31.22 -49.26 -0.49
C TYR A 19 31.76 -50.44 0.33
N GLY A 20 31.58 -50.40 1.66
CA GLY A 20 31.91 -51.46 2.62
C GLY A 20 31.15 -52.76 2.42
N ALA A 21 29.94 -52.68 1.87
CA ALA A 21 29.12 -53.83 1.57
C ALA A 21 29.50 -54.55 0.25
N LEU A 22 30.42 -53.99 -0.54
CA LEU A 22 30.89 -54.60 -1.78
C LEU A 22 31.95 -55.68 -1.50
N THR A 23 31.88 -56.81 -2.22
CA THR A 23 32.76 -57.97 -2.02
C THR A 23 34.20 -57.77 -2.55
N ASP A 24 34.46 -56.77 -3.39
CA ASP A 24 35.76 -56.44 -3.99
C ASP A 24 36.11 -54.95 -3.79
N SER A 25 36.42 -54.55 -2.55
CA SER A 25 36.80 -53.17 -2.23
C SER A 25 38.31 -52.93 -2.35
N ASP A 26 38.75 -51.84 -2.99
CA ASP A 26 40.16 -51.48 -3.15
C ASP A 26 40.69 -50.75 -1.88
N PRO A 27 41.74 -51.27 -1.22
CA PRO A 27 42.37 -50.65 -0.04
C PRO A 27 42.77 -49.17 -0.23
N LYS A 28 43.13 -48.76 -1.46
CA LYS A 28 43.52 -47.36 -1.74
C LYS A 28 42.35 -46.39 -1.63
N VAL A 29 41.16 -46.87 -1.97
CA VAL A 29 39.92 -46.10 -1.89
C VAL A 29 39.57 -45.87 -0.42
N TRP A 30 39.73 -46.89 0.42
CA TRP A 30 39.56 -46.79 1.87
C TRP A 30 40.52 -45.80 2.54
N ASP A 31 41.81 -45.88 2.23
CA ASP A 31 42.80 -44.97 2.81
C ASP A 31 42.57 -43.51 2.38
N LEU A 32 42.16 -43.28 1.14
CA LEU A 32 41.78 -41.96 0.66
C LEU A 32 40.58 -41.41 1.43
N PHE A 33 39.56 -42.23 1.71
CA PHE A 33 38.37 -41.79 2.43
C PHE A 33 38.61 -41.52 3.91
N PHE A 34 39.34 -42.38 4.62
CA PHE A 34 39.73 -42.07 6.00
C PHE A 34 40.58 -40.80 6.06
N SER A 35 41.46 -40.57 5.07
CA SER A 35 42.19 -39.30 4.94
C SER A 35 41.25 -38.10 4.76
N ILE A 36 40.19 -38.24 3.95
CA ILE A 36 39.18 -37.20 3.75
C ILE A 36 38.39 -36.95 5.05
N LEU A 37 37.91 -38.01 5.72
CA LEU A 37 37.16 -37.90 6.98
C LEU A 37 38.00 -37.24 8.09
N GLU A 38 39.27 -37.63 8.25
CA GLU A 38 40.17 -37.00 9.20
C GLU A 38 40.45 -35.53 8.87
N LYS A 39 40.63 -35.19 7.59
CA LYS A 39 40.76 -33.79 7.15
C LYS A 39 39.49 -32.98 7.41
N CYS A 40 38.32 -33.57 7.13
CA CYS A 40 37.02 -32.98 7.42
C CYS A 40 36.84 -32.76 8.92
N TYR A 41 37.18 -33.73 9.77
CA TYR A 41 37.15 -33.60 11.23
C TYR A 41 38.11 -32.52 11.74
N LYS A 42 39.35 -32.46 11.22
CA LYS A 42 40.31 -31.40 11.60
C LYS A 42 39.83 -30.00 11.21
N LYS A 43 39.14 -29.87 10.08
CA LYS A 43 38.68 -28.58 9.54
C LYS A 43 37.32 -28.15 10.11
N TYR A 44 36.43 -29.10 10.37
CA TYR A 44 35.04 -28.89 10.80
C TYR A 44 34.64 -29.90 11.89
N PRO A 45 35.30 -29.87 13.07
CA PRO A 45 35.11 -30.90 14.09
C PRO A 45 33.66 -30.99 14.59
N ARG A 46 33.01 -29.83 14.76
CA ARG A 46 31.63 -29.74 15.25
C ARG A 46 30.60 -30.37 14.31
N VAL A 47 30.74 -30.14 13.00
CA VAL A 47 29.88 -30.75 11.97
C VAL A 47 29.98 -32.28 12.02
N ILE A 48 31.18 -32.82 12.26
CA ILE A 48 31.38 -34.28 12.40
C ILE A 48 30.77 -34.81 13.70
N CYS A 49 30.84 -34.07 14.80
CA CYS A 49 30.16 -34.42 16.06
C CYS A 49 28.62 -34.45 15.89
N GLU A 50 28.04 -33.47 15.20
CA GLU A 50 26.59 -33.36 14.95
C GLU A 50 26.04 -34.56 14.16
N ILE A 51 26.85 -35.16 13.27
CA ILE A 51 26.47 -36.36 12.51
C ILE A 51 26.84 -37.68 13.20
N SER A 52 27.27 -37.67 14.47
CA SER A 52 27.71 -38.87 15.21
C SER A 52 26.66 -39.98 15.28
N HIS A 53 25.37 -39.65 15.29
CA HIS A 53 24.30 -40.65 15.17
C HIS A 53 24.28 -41.34 13.80
N PHE A 54 24.57 -40.59 12.75
CA PHE A 54 24.71 -41.14 11.40
C PHE A 54 25.96 -42.03 11.30
N LEU A 55 27.04 -41.69 12.01
CA LEU A 55 28.21 -42.56 12.15
C LEU A 55 27.84 -43.88 12.85
N LYS A 56 27.06 -43.85 13.96
CA LYS A 56 26.57 -45.10 14.59
C LYS A 56 25.81 -45.96 13.59
N LYS A 57 24.80 -45.37 12.92
CA LYS A 57 23.92 -46.12 12.02
C LYS A 57 24.66 -46.78 10.85
N ASN A 58 25.69 -46.11 10.31
CA ASN A 58 26.33 -46.51 9.05
C ASN A 58 27.67 -47.24 9.24
N PHE A 59 28.26 -47.23 10.44
CA PHE A 59 29.50 -47.97 10.72
C PHE A 59 29.26 -49.36 11.32
N ALA A 60 28.05 -49.65 11.79
CA ALA A 60 27.66 -50.91 12.43
C ALA A 60 27.83 -52.17 11.56
N SER A 61 27.78 -52.04 10.23
CA SER A 61 27.62 -53.17 9.31
C SER A 61 28.55 -53.15 8.09
N SER A 62 29.53 -52.25 8.06
CA SER A 62 30.19 -51.84 6.80
C SER A 62 31.63 -52.32 6.64
N PHE A 63 32.18 -53.07 7.60
CA PHE A 63 33.62 -53.39 7.60
C PHE A 63 33.87 -54.89 7.82
N SER A 64 34.47 -55.55 6.83
CA SER A 64 34.87 -56.97 6.88
C SER A 64 36.37 -57.16 7.19
N GLU A 65 37.20 -56.14 6.96
CA GLU A 65 38.65 -56.21 7.18
C GLU A 65 39.10 -55.66 8.56
N PRO A 66 39.93 -56.40 9.34
CA PRO A 66 40.36 -56.02 10.70
C PRO A 66 41.04 -54.64 10.81
N GLN A 67 41.81 -54.24 9.80
CA GLN A 67 42.55 -52.97 9.81
C GLN A 67 41.63 -51.74 9.77
N TYR A 68 40.51 -51.82 9.04
CA TYR A 68 39.55 -50.72 8.92
C TYR A 68 38.53 -50.73 10.06
N ILE A 69 38.27 -51.88 10.68
CA ILE A 69 37.52 -51.97 11.96
C ILE A 69 38.25 -51.17 13.05
N GLN A 70 39.57 -51.35 13.19
CA GLN A 70 40.35 -50.61 14.18
C GLN A 70 40.40 -49.09 13.88
N LYS A 71 40.65 -48.70 12.62
CA LYS A 71 40.63 -47.27 12.22
C LYS A 71 39.26 -46.61 12.48
N THR A 72 38.18 -47.33 12.21
CA THR A 72 36.81 -46.86 12.47
C THR A 72 36.56 -46.68 13.97
N PHE A 73 37.01 -47.64 14.78
CA PHE A 73 36.89 -47.58 16.23
C PHE A 73 37.67 -46.38 16.82
N ASP A 74 38.92 -46.18 16.41
CA ASP A 74 39.77 -45.08 16.90
C ASP A 74 39.23 -43.71 16.47
N PHE A 75 38.77 -43.59 15.22
CA PHE A 75 38.12 -42.37 14.72
C PHE A 75 36.82 -42.08 15.48
N SER A 76 35.95 -43.08 15.64
CA SER A 76 34.70 -42.94 16.39
C SER A 76 34.97 -42.53 17.83
N ARG A 77 35.90 -43.17 18.52
CA ARG A 77 36.27 -42.81 19.90
C ARG A 77 36.71 -41.35 20.02
N THR A 78 37.45 -40.85 19.03
CA THR A 78 37.86 -39.44 18.97
C THR A 78 36.67 -38.50 18.80
N VAL A 79 35.77 -38.81 17.85
CA VAL A 79 34.57 -38.01 17.58
C VAL A 79 33.61 -38.01 18.77
N PHE A 80 33.31 -39.17 19.36
CA PHE A 80 32.42 -39.29 20.52
C PHE A 80 32.98 -38.61 21.77
N LYS A 81 34.29 -38.68 22.01
CA LYS A 81 34.93 -37.96 23.11
C LYS A 81 34.77 -36.46 22.93
N HIS A 82 35.04 -35.95 21.73
CA HIS A 82 34.86 -34.54 21.43
C HIS A 82 33.38 -34.12 21.54
N ASN A 83 32.45 -34.92 21.05
CA ASN A 83 31.02 -34.64 21.19
C ASN A 83 30.60 -34.53 22.67
N LEU A 84 31.02 -35.46 23.53
CA LEU A 84 30.70 -35.43 24.96
C LEU A 84 31.31 -34.22 25.66
N SER A 85 32.58 -33.89 25.37
CA SER A 85 33.22 -32.69 25.93
C SER A 85 32.54 -31.40 25.46
N LEU A 86 32.15 -31.32 24.20
CA LEU A 86 31.44 -30.18 23.64
C LEU A 86 30.10 -29.96 24.35
N TRP A 87 29.29 -31.00 24.54
CA TRP A 87 28.03 -30.89 25.28
C TRP A 87 28.23 -30.53 26.76
N GLN A 88 29.25 -31.10 27.41
CA GLN A 88 29.59 -30.80 28.81
C GLN A 88 29.97 -29.32 29.01
N GLU A 89 30.68 -28.72 28.06
CA GLU A 89 31.07 -27.31 28.08
C GLU A 89 29.92 -26.37 27.70
N GLU A 90 29.15 -26.74 26.67
CA GLU A 90 28.12 -25.89 26.08
C GLU A 90 26.77 -25.92 26.82
N ALA A 91 26.51 -26.92 27.68
CA ALA A 91 25.23 -27.10 28.36
C ALA A 91 25.34 -27.25 29.90
N PRO A 92 25.89 -26.26 30.63
CA PRO A 92 26.09 -26.31 32.09
C PRO A 92 24.76 -26.10 32.85
N ILE A 93 23.95 -27.15 32.94
CA ILE A 93 22.62 -27.11 33.56
C ILE A 93 22.67 -26.71 35.05
N GLU A 94 23.72 -27.10 35.77
CA GLU A 94 23.88 -26.80 37.20
C GLU A 94 24.00 -25.30 37.46
N ASN A 95 24.87 -24.63 36.69
CA ASN A 95 25.08 -23.19 36.81
C ASN A 95 23.80 -22.43 36.46
N TRP A 96 23.10 -22.88 35.41
CA TRP A 96 21.85 -22.26 34.97
C TRP A 96 20.73 -22.41 36.00
N LEU A 97 20.54 -23.60 36.59
CA LEU A 97 19.54 -23.83 37.64
C LEU A 97 19.83 -23.01 38.90
N GLU A 98 21.10 -22.83 39.26
CA GLU A 98 21.50 -21.99 40.40
C GLU A 98 21.18 -20.51 40.14
N GLU A 99 21.49 -20.00 38.95
CA GLU A 99 21.17 -18.63 38.54
C GLU A 99 19.66 -18.36 38.53
N LYS A 100 18.87 -19.32 38.03
CA LYS A 100 17.42 -19.18 37.85
C LYS A 100 16.60 -19.78 39.00
N LYS A 101 17.23 -20.13 40.12
CA LYS A 101 16.59 -20.78 41.29
C LYS A 101 15.31 -20.10 41.80
N ARG A 102 15.17 -18.78 41.57
CA ARG A 102 13.97 -18.00 41.96
C ARG A 102 12.73 -18.30 41.13
N PHE A 103 12.88 -18.91 39.95
CA PHE A 103 11.81 -19.20 39.01
C PHE A 103 11.29 -20.63 39.09
N PHE A 104 11.97 -21.51 39.84
CA PHE A 104 11.62 -22.92 40.00
C PHE A 104 11.08 -23.19 41.40
N SER A 105 10.02 -23.98 41.48
CA SER A 105 9.29 -24.23 42.72
C SER A 105 9.65 -25.52 43.45
N SER A 106 10.42 -26.41 42.81
CA SER A 106 10.85 -27.71 43.35
C SER A 106 12.37 -27.90 43.31
N ASP A 107 12.89 -28.86 44.09
CA ASP A 107 14.27 -29.32 43.98
C ASP A 107 14.42 -30.21 42.73
N HIS A 108 15.18 -29.74 41.75
CA HIS A 108 15.44 -30.43 40.48
C HIS A 108 16.77 -31.19 40.50
N SER A 109 17.23 -31.64 41.66
CA SER A 109 18.45 -32.45 41.80
C SER A 109 18.45 -33.72 40.93
N GLY A 110 17.29 -34.35 40.70
CA GLY A 110 17.13 -35.48 39.78
C GLY A 110 17.38 -35.14 38.30
N LEU A 111 17.09 -33.90 37.87
CA LEU A 111 17.40 -33.41 36.52
C LEU A 111 18.91 -33.26 36.33
N VAL A 112 19.60 -32.71 37.33
CA VAL A 112 21.07 -32.58 37.33
C VAL A 112 21.74 -33.95 37.27
N GLU A 113 21.18 -34.98 37.91
CA GLU A 113 21.73 -36.33 37.80
C GLU A 113 21.55 -36.94 36.40
N GLN A 114 20.46 -36.61 35.69
CA GLN A 114 20.14 -37.16 34.37
C GLN A 114 20.93 -36.52 33.23
N ILE A 115 21.08 -35.19 33.25
CA ILE A 115 21.67 -34.42 32.13
C ILE A 115 22.82 -33.50 32.54
N GLY A 116 23.21 -33.49 33.82
CA GLY A 116 24.32 -32.69 34.32
C GLY A 116 25.68 -33.35 34.14
N ASN A 117 26.69 -32.77 34.77
CA ASN A 117 28.08 -33.21 34.72
C ASN A 117 28.25 -34.69 35.10
N GLY A 118 27.43 -35.20 36.03
CA GLY A 118 27.41 -36.61 36.41
C GLY A 118 27.11 -37.56 35.23
N PHE A 119 26.23 -37.16 34.30
CA PHE A 119 25.97 -37.91 33.07
C PHE A 119 27.20 -37.95 32.15
N PHE A 120 27.83 -36.81 31.88
CA PHE A 120 29.01 -36.75 31.00
C PHE A 120 30.20 -37.51 31.58
N VAL A 121 30.43 -37.45 32.89
CA VAL A 121 31.48 -38.26 33.55
C VAL A 121 31.22 -39.76 33.39
N ARG A 122 29.96 -40.21 33.52
CA ARG A 122 29.58 -41.63 33.27
C ARG A 122 29.81 -42.02 31.81
N GLN A 123 29.37 -41.21 30.85
CA GLN A 123 29.54 -41.46 29.42
C GLN A 123 31.01 -41.48 28.98
N LEU A 124 31.84 -40.56 29.51
CA LEU A 124 33.28 -40.52 29.23
C LEU A 124 34.00 -41.74 29.81
N LYS A 125 33.56 -42.23 30.99
CA LYS A 125 34.08 -43.48 31.56
C LYS A 125 33.71 -44.69 30.69
N GLN A 126 32.45 -44.81 30.27
CA GLN A 126 32.01 -45.87 29.36
C GLN A 126 32.77 -45.85 28.02
N LEU A 127 33.04 -44.66 27.47
CA LEU A 127 33.86 -44.51 26.26
C LEU A 127 35.34 -44.86 26.48
N HIS A 128 35.86 -44.69 27.71
CA HIS A 128 37.21 -45.13 28.05
C HIS A 128 37.30 -46.65 28.18
N ASP A 129 36.30 -47.26 28.80
CA ASP A 129 36.24 -48.71 29.08
C ASP A 129 35.80 -49.54 27.85
N ALA A 130 35.29 -48.89 26.80
CA ALA A 130 34.91 -49.50 25.53
C ALA A 130 36.12 -50.14 24.81
N ASN A 131 36.00 -51.41 24.43
CA ASN A 131 37.05 -52.16 23.73
C ASN A 131 36.67 -52.51 22.29
N SER A 132 35.41 -52.27 21.91
CA SER A 132 34.87 -52.55 20.59
C SER A 132 33.90 -51.46 20.14
N TRP A 133 33.60 -51.42 18.83
CA TRP A 133 32.60 -50.51 18.30
C TRP A 133 31.20 -50.78 18.89
N ASP A 134 30.86 -52.05 19.16
CA ASP A 134 29.58 -52.46 19.74
C ASP A 134 29.37 -51.84 21.14
N ASP A 135 30.46 -51.67 21.91
CA ASP A 135 30.42 -50.97 23.20
C ASP A 135 30.08 -49.48 23.02
N ILE A 136 30.62 -48.83 21.97
CA ILE A 136 30.33 -47.41 21.67
C ILE A 136 28.89 -47.25 21.19
N GLU A 137 28.41 -48.13 20.31
CA GLU A 137 27.03 -48.07 19.80
C GLU A 137 26.01 -48.16 20.93
N LYS A 138 26.16 -49.17 21.81
CA LYS A 138 25.19 -49.50 22.86
C LYS A 138 25.25 -48.59 24.08
N HIS A 139 26.43 -48.11 24.45
CA HIS A 139 26.62 -47.43 25.75
C HIS A 139 26.98 -45.95 25.64
N VAL A 140 27.46 -45.46 24.49
CA VAL A 140 27.91 -44.06 24.38
C VAL A 140 26.91 -43.22 23.61
N ALA A 141 26.24 -42.26 24.24
CA ALA A 141 25.25 -41.40 23.59
C ALA A 141 25.86 -40.56 22.44
N SER A 142 25.18 -40.57 21.30
CA SER A 142 25.44 -39.71 20.14
C SER A 142 24.83 -38.33 20.32
N HIS A 143 25.22 -37.39 19.45
CA HIS A 143 24.78 -36.01 19.51
C HIS A 143 23.25 -35.86 19.52
N SER A 144 22.53 -36.56 18.64
CA SER A 144 21.07 -36.50 18.60
C SER A 144 20.40 -37.23 19.77
N GLU A 145 21.04 -38.27 20.33
CA GLU A 145 20.54 -38.94 21.54
C GLU A 145 20.68 -38.02 22.76
N ILE A 146 21.80 -37.31 22.91
CA ILE A 146 21.96 -36.28 23.97
C ILE A 146 20.93 -35.17 23.78
N ALA A 147 20.75 -34.66 22.56
CA ALA A 147 19.73 -33.66 22.27
C ALA A 147 18.31 -34.15 22.61
N ALA A 148 17.99 -35.41 22.31
CA ALA A 148 16.70 -36.01 22.67
C ALA A 148 16.52 -36.15 24.19
N TYR A 149 17.57 -36.54 24.93
CA TYR A 149 17.52 -36.61 26.39
C TYR A 149 17.20 -35.25 27.01
N TYR A 150 17.92 -34.20 26.61
CA TYR A 150 17.65 -32.84 27.07
C TYR A 150 16.22 -32.41 26.73
N ARG A 151 15.73 -32.66 25.52
CA ARG A 151 14.35 -32.29 25.16
C ARG A 151 13.30 -33.02 26.00
N ASN A 152 13.47 -34.33 26.24
CA ASN A 152 12.52 -35.13 27.02
C ASN A 152 12.46 -34.70 28.51
N CYS A 153 13.51 -34.07 29.04
CA CYS A 153 13.51 -33.53 30.39
C CYS A 153 12.53 -32.35 30.59
N ILE A 154 11.90 -31.83 29.54
CA ILE A 154 10.82 -30.84 29.68
C ILE A 154 9.65 -31.37 30.52
N ASP A 155 9.39 -32.68 30.47
CA ASP A 155 8.32 -33.33 31.23
C ASP A 155 8.62 -33.39 32.73
N CYS A 156 9.87 -33.10 33.15
CA CYS A 156 10.25 -33.01 34.56
C CYS A 156 9.76 -31.71 35.24
N PHE A 157 9.22 -30.76 34.47
CA PHE A 157 8.66 -29.51 34.98
C PHE A 157 7.13 -29.56 34.97
N ASP A 158 6.50 -29.26 36.10
CA ASP A 158 5.04 -29.33 36.22
C ASP A 158 4.36 -28.03 35.73
N LYS A 159 5.03 -26.89 35.88
CA LYS A 159 4.48 -25.56 35.54
C LYS A 159 4.91 -25.13 34.14
N SER A 160 4.00 -24.52 33.37
CA SER A 160 4.31 -24.07 32.01
C SER A 160 5.38 -22.97 31.99
N ARG A 161 5.42 -22.12 33.02
CA ARG A 161 6.49 -21.13 33.22
C ARG A 161 7.89 -21.77 33.35
N GLU A 162 8.01 -22.87 34.10
CA GLU A 162 9.28 -23.58 34.27
C GLU A 162 9.71 -24.27 32.97
N ARG A 163 8.75 -24.92 32.29
CA ARG A 163 8.96 -25.49 30.94
C ARG A 163 9.44 -24.44 29.94
N PHE A 164 8.88 -23.24 30.00
CA PHE A 164 9.30 -22.14 29.14
C PHE A 164 10.76 -21.74 29.37
N TYR A 165 11.15 -21.47 30.63
CA TYR A 165 12.54 -21.14 30.94
C TYR A 165 13.51 -22.28 30.57
N TYR A 166 13.07 -23.53 30.68
CA TYR A 166 13.86 -24.66 30.22
C TYR A 166 14.03 -24.69 28.70
N LEU A 167 12.97 -24.47 27.91
CA LEU A 167 13.07 -24.35 26.45
C LEU A 167 13.95 -23.19 26.02
N MET A 168 13.87 -22.07 26.73
CA MET A 168 14.78 -20.94 26.58
C MET A 168 16.24 -21.35 26.77
N PHE A 169 16.55 -22.11 27.81
CA PHE A 169 17.88 -22.66 28.03
C PHE A 169 18.31 -23.55 26.85
N LEU A 170 17.44 -24.47 26.41
CA LEU A 170 17.74 -25.34 25.26
C LEU A 170 18.04 -24.57 23.98
N LEU A 171 17.33 -23.46 23.72
CA LEU A 171 17.54 -22.61 22.54
C LEU A 171 18.92 -21.94 22.51
N HIS A 172 19.51 -21.66 23.68
CA HIS A 172 20.83 -21.02 23.78
C HIS A 172 21.99 -22.02 23.71
N ILE A 173 21.73 -23.33 23.80
CA ILE A 173 22.76 -24.35 23.66
C ILE A 173 23.18 -24.42 22.18
N PRO A 174 24.43 -24.09 21.82
CA PRO A 174 24.86 -24.10 20.42
C PRO A 174 24.71 -25.50 19.76
N ALA A 175 24.96 -26.57 20.50
CA ALA A 175 24.71 -27.95 20.05
C ALA A 175 23.24 -28.22 19.62
N MET A 176 22.26 -27.45 20.11
CA MET A 176 20.85 -27.59 19.74
C MET A 176 20.46 -26.79 18.47
N SER A 177 21.41 -26.12 17.81
CA SER A 177 21.13 -25.23 16.67
C SER A 177 20.25 -25.84 15.56
N SER A 178 20.45 -27.13 15.24
CA SER A 178 19.66 -27.84 14.23
C SER A 178 18.20 -28.12 14.61
N LEU A 179 17.84 -27.96 15.89
CA LEU A 179 16.49 -28.20 16.42
C LEU A 179 15.77 -26.90 16.80
N GLN A 180 16.37 -25.73 16.54
CA GLN A 180 15.82 -24.43 16.96
C GLN A 180 14.38 -24.18 16.48
N ASP A 181 14.05 -24.53 15.22
CA ASP A 181 12.67 -24.42 14.72
C ASP A 181 11.69 -25.30 15.51
N GLN A 182 12.10 -26.51 15.89
CA GLN A 182 11.26 -27.42 16.67
C GLN A 182 11.07 -26.90 18.10
N LEU A 183 12.13 -26.36 18.71
CA LEU A 183 12.07 -25.74 20.04
C LEU A 183 11.20 -24.48 20.03
N LEU A 184 11.31 -23.63 19.01
CA LEU A 184 10.42 -22.46 18.82
C LEU A 184 8.97 -22.88 18.65
N TRP A 185 8.71 -23.98 17.92
CA TRP A 185 7.36 -24.55 17.82
C TRP A 185 6.82 -25.02 19.17
N GLU A 186 7.64 -25.64 20.01
CA GLU A 186 7.26 -26.04 21.37
C GLU A 186 6.97 -24.83 22.27
N ILE A 187 7.79 -23.77 22.17
CA ILE A 187 7.51 -22.49 22.84
C ILE A 187 6.16 -21.93 22.38
N ASN A 188 5.90 -21.92 21.07
CA ASN A 188 4.62 -21.46 20.52
C ASN A 188 3.43 -22.22 21.11
N LYS A 189 3.58 -23.52 21.38
CA LYS A 189 2.54 -24.33 22.02
C LYS A 189 2.32 -23.92 23.48
N LEU A 190 3.39 -23.67 24.24
CA LEU A 190 3.29 -23.23 25.63
C LEU A 190 2.70 -21.81 25.77
N LEU A 191 2.93 -20.94 24.78
CA LEU A 191 2.39 -19.58 24.78
C LEU A 191 0.86 -19.53 24.94
N ARG A 192 0.16 -20.57 24.47
CA ARG A 192 -1.31 -20.70 24.51
C ARG A 192 -1.93 -20.77 25.91
N SER A 193 -1.13 -20.96 26.98
CA SER A 193 -1.64 -21.00 28.36
C SER A 193 -1.07 -19.91 29.27
N VAL A 194 -0.17 -19.07 28.76
CA VAL A 194 0.59 -18.09 29.57
C VAL A 194 -0.31 -17.08 30.29
N SER A 195 -1.37 -16.60 29.62
CA SER A 195 -2.30 -15.60 30.17
C SER A 195 -3.09 -16.10 31.39
N SER A 196 -3.27 -17.42 31.52
CA SER A 196 -4.03 -18.04 32.61
C SER A 196 -3.21 -18.32 33.88
N GLU A 197 -1.88 -18.30 33.77
CA GLU A 197 -0.97 -18.75 34.83
C GLU A 197 -0.25 -17.60 35.56
N MET A 198 -0.36 -16.37 35.05
CA MET A 198 0.43 -15.22 35.52
C MET A 198 -0.47 -14.01 35.84
N ASP A 199 -0.04 -13.18 36.79
CA ASP A 199 -0.68 -11.91 37.10
C ASP A 199 -0.19 -10.78 36.15
N GLU A 200 -0.78 -9.59 36.27
CA GLU A 200 -0.48 -8.45 35.37
C GLU A 200 1.02 -8.09 35.34
N ALA A 201 1.69 -8.10 36.50
CA ALA A 201 3.11 -7.79 36.60
C ALA A 201 3.98 -8.90 36.00
N GLY A 202 3.69 -10.16 36.34
CA GLY A 202 4.40 -11.31 35.79
C GLY A 202 4.27 -11.43 34.27
N LEU A 203 3.12 -11.06 33.69
CA LEU A 203 2.93 -11.02 32.25
C LEU A 203 3.79 -9.96 31.56
N ILE A 204 3.95 -8.78 32.16
CA ILE A 204 4.80 -7.72 31.59
C ILE A 204 6.27 -8.18 31.55
N ASP A 205 6.77 -8.72 32.66
CA ASP A 205 8.15 -9.23 32.75
C ASP A 205 8.37 -10.38 31.74
N PHE A 206 7.40 -11.29 31.63
CA PHE A 206 7.44 -12.38 30.65
C PHE A 206 7.47 -11.89 29.19
N ILE A 207 6.64 -10.90 28.85
CA ILE A 207 6.60 -10.32 27.50
C ILE A 207 7.94 -9.64 27.18
N ASP A 208 8.58 -8.97 28.14
CA ASP A 208 9.89 -8.35 27.93
C ASP A 208 10.95 -9.42 27.63
N GLU A 209 11.03 -10.46 28.47
CA GLU A 209 11.99 -11.56 28.31
C GLU A 209 11.82 -12.31 26.98
N ILE A 210 10.59 -12.59 26.57
CA ILE A 210 10.34 -13.35 25.35
C ILE A 210 10.59 -12.53 24.08
N ILE A 211 10.29 -11.23 24.10
CA ILE A 211 10.58 -10.37 22.94
C ILE A 211 12.09 -10.19 22.78
N GLU A 212 12.85 -10.05 23.87
CA GLU A 212 14.31 -10.04 23.82
C GLU A 212 14.89 -11.35 23.28
N LEU A 213 14.34 -12.50 23.67
CA LEU A 213 14.70 -13.78 23.05
C LEU A 213 14.50 -13.74 21.54
N PHE A 214 13.31 -13.35 21.11
CA PHE A 214 12.91 -13.36 19.71
C PHE A 214 13.80 -12.46 18.86
N LYS A 215 14.34 -11.36 19.40
CA LYS A 215 15.31 -10.51 18.70
C LYS A 215 16.55 -11.29 18.29
N GLY A 216 17.05 -12.19 19.13
CA GLY A 216 18.19 -13.06 18.84
C GLY A 216 17.97 -14.01 17.65
N PHE A 217 16.71 -14.32 17.32
CA PHE A 217 16.32 -15.23 16.24
C PHE A 217 15.80 -14.53 14.99
N LYS A 218 15.78 -13.20 14.96
CA LYS A 218 15.20 -12.40 13.87
C LYS A 218 15.88 -12.62 12.52
N GLN A 219 17.17 -12.94 12.48
CA GLN A 219 17.91 -13.13 11.22
C GLN A 219 17.78 -14.56 10.65
N THR A 220 17.55 -15.56 11.49
CA THR A 220 17.61 -16.97 11.09
C THR A 220 16.26 -17.66 11.08
N HIS A 221 15.37 -17.36 12.04
CA HIS A 221 14.12 -18.12 12.29
C HIS A 221 12.88 -17.21 12.39
N LEU A 222 12.90 -16.08 11.69
CA LEU A 222 11.86 -15.04 11.81
C LEU A 222 10.45 -15.57 11.55
N SER A 223 10.29 -16.47 10.59
CA SER A 223 9.00 -17.08 10.28
C SER A 223 8.36 -17.71 11.52
N MET A 224 9.11 -18.53 12.27
CA MET A 224 8.60 -19.17 13.50
C MET A 224 8.38 -18.16 14.63
N VAL A 225 9.25 -17.16 14.72
CA VAL A 225 9.10 -16.06 15.69
C VAL A 225 7.80 -15.28 15.46
N LEU A 226 7.42 -15.02 14.20
CA LEU A 226 6.16 -14.36 13.88
C LEU A 226 4.94 -15.19 14.29
N ASP A 227 4.99 -16.52 14.16
CA ASP A 227 3.92 -17.40 14.66
C ASP A 227 3.82 -17.34 16.20
N CYS A 228 4.96 -17.29 16.90
CA CYS A 228 4.98 -17.09 18.35
C CYS A 228 4.40 -15.73 18.76
N ILE A 229 4.77 -14.65 18.06
CA ILE A 229 4.23 -13.29 18.29
C ILE A 229 2.71 -13.28 18.11
N LEU A 230 2.20 -13.93 17.05
CA LEU A 230 0.78 -14.04 16.80
C LEU A 230 0.04 -14.74 17.95
N THR A 231 0.57 -15.88 18.39
CA THR A 231 -0.01 -16.63 19.52
C THR A 231 0.02 -15.81 20.79
N LEU A 232 1.18 -15.22 21.15
CA LEU A 232 1.33 -14.37 22.33
C LEU A 232 0.31 -13.22 22.33
N GLY A 233 0.14 -12.53 21.21
CA GLY A 233 -0.79 -11.41 21.12
C GLY A 233 -2.25 -11.82 21.24
N LYS A 234 -2.65 -12.97 20.67
CA LYS A 234 -4.01 -13.52 20.82
C LYS A 234 -4.31 -13.89 22.27
N GLU A 235 -3.34 -14.48 22.97
CA GLU A 235 -3.49 -14.87 24.38
C GLU A 235 -3.52 -13.68 25.33
N VAL A 236 -2.63 -12.70 25.16
CA VAL A 236 -2.62 -11.47 25.97
C VAL A 236 -3.93 -10.69 25.78
N LYS A 237 -4.46 -10.63 24.56
CA LYS A 237 -5.77 -10.03 24.29
C LYS A 237 -6.90 -10.72 25.05
N GLY A 238 -6.84 -12.05 25.25
CA GLY A 238 -7.82 -12.81 26.03
C GLY A 238 -7.85 -12.47 27.54
N SER A 239 -6.78 -11.86 28.08
CA SER A 239 -6.66 -11.51 29.50
C SER A 239 -7.35 -10.18 29.90
N ASP A 240 -7.80 -9.37 28.93
CA ASP A 240 -8.40 -8.04 29.12
C ASP A 240 -7.55 -6.99 29.91
N HIS A 241 -6.27 -7.27 30.18
CA HIS A 241 -5.37 -6.35 30.87
C HIS A 241 -4.86 -5.23 29.94
N ARG A 242 -5.53 -4.06 29.96
CA ARG A 242 -5.20 -2.92 29.09
C ARG A 242 -3.74 -2.45 29.15
N LYS A 243 -3.09 -2.48 30.33
CA LYS A 243 -1.69 -2.06 30.43
C LYS A 243 -0.75 -3.06 29.77
N VAL A 244 -1.00 -4.36 29.96
CA VAL A 244 -0.22 -5.45 29.35
C VAL A 244 -0.35 -5.40 27.82
N ILE A 245 -1.56 -5.16 27.30
CA ILE A 245 -1.78 -5.00 25.86
C ILE A 245 -1.01 -3.79 25.31
N SER A 246 -1.09 -2.64 25.96
CA SER A 246 -0.35 -1.44 25.55
C SER A 246 1.17 -1.66 25.60
N PHE A 247 1.64 -2.39 26.61
CA PHE A 247 3.04 -2.79 26.72
C PHE A 247 3.46 -3.72 25.57
N LEU A 248 2.65 -4.73 25.28
CA LEU A 248 2.87 -5.63 24.14
C LEU A 248 2.91 -4.85 22.82
N GLU A 249 1.97 -3.95 22.56
CA GLU A 249 1.97 -3.12 21.34
C GLU A 249 3.30 -2.35 21.20
N ASN A 250 3.82 -1.77 22.28
CA ASN A 250 5.14 -1.09 22.25
C ASN A 250 6.25 -2.08 21.87
N LYS A 251 6.28 -3.24 22.53
CA LYS A 251 7.31 -4.25 22.30
C LYS A 251 7.26 -4.84 20.89
N LEU A 252 6.08 -5.02 20.31
CA LEU A 252 5.92 -5.44 18.91
C LEU A 252 6.43 -4.36 17.93
N ILE A 253 6.16 -3.08 18.21
CA ILE A 253 6.66 -1.97 17.39
C ILE A 253 8.18 -1.83 17.54
N GLU A 254 8.74 -2.04 18.73
CA GLU A 254 10.19 -2.05 19.00
C GLU A 254 10.90 -3.25 18.36
N PHE A 255 10.27 -4.43 18.35
CA PHE A 255 10.79 -5.63 17.68
C PHE A 255 11.00 -5.37 16.18
N GLY A 256 10.13 -4.54 15.60
CA GLY A 256 10.26 -3.98 14.28
C GLY A 256 9.52 -4.77 13.21
N PHE A 257 9.59 -4.25 11.99
CA PHE A 257 8.77 -4.71 10.86
C PHE A 257 9.64 -5.13 9.67
N VAL A 258 9.24 -6.19 8.98
CA VAL A 258 9.90 -6.67 7.77
C VAL A 258 9.37 -5.92 6.55
N THR A 259 10.20 -5.05 5.97
CA THR A 259 9.92 -4.38 4.69
C THR A 259 10.14 -5.34 3.52
N PRO A 260 9.66 -5.06 2.30
CA PRO A 260 9.93 -5.92 1.14
C PRO A 260 11.42 -6.01 0.77
N GLY A 261 12.26 -5.12 1.31
CA GLY A 261 13.69 -5.05 1.01
C GLY A 261 13.97 -4.51 -0.39
N ILE A 262 15.14 -4.87 -0.93
CA ILE A 262 15.49 -4.56 -2.32
C ILE A 262 14.76 -5.57 -3.21
N VAL A 263 13.72 -5.12 -3.89
CA VAL A 263 13.02 -5.92 -4.89
C VAL A 263 13.81 -5.88 -6.19
N TYR A 264 14.28 -7.04 -6.64
CA TYR A 264 15.04 -7.17 -7.89
C TYR A 264 14.64 -8.43 -8.66
N MET A 265 14.92 -8.41 -9.96
CA MET A 265 14.66 -9.52 -10.87
C MET A 265 15.85 -10.48 -10.90
N LYS A 266 15.61 -11.78 -10.70
CA LYS A 266 16.63 -12.83 -10.81
C LYS A 266 16.80 -13.30 -12.27
N ASP A 267 17.87 -14.04 -12.52
CA ASP A 267 18.16 -14.64 -13.85
C ASP A 267 17.16 -15.75 -14.24
N ASP A 268 16.44 -16.33 -13.29
CA ASP A 268 15.32 -17.26 -13.53
C ASP A 268 13.99 -16.55 -13.79
N TRP A 269 14.03 -15.23 -13.98
CA TRP A 269 12.90 -14.32 -14.24
C TRP A 269 11.88 -14.23 -13.09
N GLN A 270 12.29 -14.62 -11.88
CA GLN A 270 11.47 -14.46 -10.68
C GLN A 270 11.79 -13.14 -9.95
N VAL A 271 10.76 -12.49 -9.43
CA VAL A 271 10.95 -11.35 -8.53
C VAL A 271 11.40 -11.85 -7.16
N HIS A 272 12.54 -11.34 -6.68
CA HIS A 272 12.99 -11.57 -5.31
C HIS A 272 12.41 -10.53 -4.35
N VAL A 273 11.74 -10.99 -3.30
CA VAL A 273 11.20 -10.20 -2.18
C VAL A 273 11.46 -11.00 -0.89
N ASP A 274 11.61 -10.33 0.25
CA ASP A 274 11.71 -11.01 1.54
C ASP A 274 10.46 -11.87 1.82
N PRO A 275 10.60 -13.20 1.99
CA PRO A 275 9.46 -14.10 2.18
C PRO A 275 8.69 -13.83 3.48
N ASN A 276 9.31 -13.17 4.47
CA ASN A 276 8.66 -12.82 5.73
C ASN A 276 7.89 -11.49 5.66
N HIS A 277 8.01 -10.71 4.57
CA HIS A 277 7.28 -9.44 4.43
C HIS A 277 5.77 -9.63 4.54
N ILE A 278 5.19 -10.49 3.69
CA ILE A 278 3.75 -10.81 3.72
C ILE A 278 3.35 -11.47 5.03
N LYS A 279 4.17 -12.41 5.54
CA LYS A 279 3.90 -13.09 6.81
C LYS A 279 3.81 -12.12 7.97
N ASN A 280 4.70 -11.13 8.02
CA ASN A 280 4.72 -10.10 9.06
C ASN A 280 3.48 -9.19 8.96
N ILE A 281 3.09 -8.78 7.74
CA ILE A 281 1.83 -8.03 7.53
C ILE A 281 0.65 -8.83 8.06
N ARG A 282 0.52 -10.11 7.67
CA ARG A 282 -0.55 -11.00 8.13
C ARG A 282 -0.58 -11.17 9.63
N THR A 283 0.59 -11.33 10.25
CA THR A 283 0.73 -11.45 11.71
C THR A 283 0.14 -10.24 12.41
N TRP A 284 0.52 -9.03 11.99
CA TRP A 284 -0.01 -7.81 12.61
C TRP A 284 -1.48 -7.58 12.28
N LEU A 285 -1.91 -7.87 11.04
CA LEU A 285 -3.31 -7.76 10.64
C LEU A 285 -4.22 -8.71 11.41
N GLU A 286 -3.82 -9.95 11.65
CA GLU A 286 -4.62 -10.90 12.42
C GLU A 286 -4.74 -10.51 13.90
N LEU A 287 -3.68 -9.90 14.47
CA LEU A 287 -3.78 -9.31 15.80
C LEU A 287 -4.79 -8.16 15.82
N ILE A 288 -4.72 -7.26 14.84
CA ILE A 288 -5.66 -6.15 14.69
C ILE A 288 -7.10 -6.66 14.49
N GLU A 289 -7.31 -7.63 13.60
CA GLU A 289 -8.59 -8.29 13.34
C GLU A 289 -9.22 -8.83 14.64
N SER A 290 -8.41 -9.43 15.51
CA SER A 290 -8.89 -10.03 16.76
C SER A 290 -9.53 -9.03 17.74
N ALA A 291 -9.10 -7.77 17.71
CA ALA A 291 -9.61 -6.67 18.54
C ALA A 291 -9.20 -5.29 17.96
N PRO A 292 -9.89 -4.79 16.92
CA PRO A 292 -9.38 -3.66 16.14
C PRO A 292 -9.18 -2.38 16.97
N PHE A 293 -10.16 -2.03 17.81
CA PHE A 293 -10.07 -0.85 18.67
C PHE A 293 -8.92 -0.95 19.69
N THR A 294 -8.68 -2.16 20.21
CA THR A 294 -7.64 -2.44 21.19
C THR A 294 -6.25 -2.29 20.57
N PHE A 295 -6.03 -2.89 19.39
CA PHE A 295 -4.76 -2.85 18.66
C PHE A 295 -4.61 -1.63 17.72
N ARG A 296 -5.28 -0.52 18.03
CA ARG A 296 -5.28 0.70 17.19
C ARG A 296 -3.89 1.31 17.02
N LYS A 297 -2.99 1.11 17.99
CA LYS A 297 -1.63 1.63 17.93
C LYS A 297 -0.78 0.76 17.02
N LEU A 298 -0.93 -0.57 17.10
CA LEU A 298 -0.35 -1.50 16.15
C LEU A 298 -0.84 -1.23 14.72
N LEU A 299 -2.13 -0.93 14.52
CA LEU A 299 -2.67 -0.50 13.23
C LEU A 299 -1.98 0.77 12.71
N SER A 300 -1.78 1.77 13.58
CA SER A 300 -1.10 3.01 13.21
C SER A 300 0.37 2.76 12.84
N ALA A 301 1.04 1.88 13.57
CA ALA A 301 2.40 1.44 13.26
C ALA A 301 2.49 0.65 11.96
N LEU A 302 1.50 -0.19 11.65
CA LEU A 302 1.43 -0.91 10.38
C LEU A 302 1.33 0.06 9.19
N ILE A 303 0.46 1.07 9.30
CA ILE A 303 0.32 2.12 8.28
C ILE A 303 1.65 2.85 8.05
N VAL A 304 2.34 3.24 9.13
CA VAL A 304 3.64 3.93 9.05
C VAL A 304 4.69 3.04 8.39
N ASN A 305 4.80 1.78 8.80
CA ASN A 305 5.75 0.83 8.22
C ASN A 305 5.50 0.60 6.72
N LEU A 306 4.24 0.43 6.30
CA LEU A 306 3.91 0.19 4.89
C LEU A 306 4.11 1.44 4.03
N ARG A 307 3.82 2.64 4.54
CA ARG A 307 4.03 3.90 3.81
C ARG A 307 5.50 4.27 3.67
N LEU A 308 6.30 4.08 4.72
CA LEU A 308 7.72 4.44 4.71
C LEU A 308 8.63 3.33 4.16
N GLY A 309 8.31 2.08 4.48
CA GLY A 309 9.09 0.89 4.11
C GLY A 309 8.65 0.26 2.79
N GLY A 310 7.49 0.62 2.26
CA GLY A 310 6.92 0.08 1.03
C GLY A 310 6.15 -1.23 1.25
N ILE A 311 5.49 -1.66 0.19
CA ILE A 311 4.66 -2.86 0.16
C ILE A 311 4.83 -3.61 -1.15
N PHE A 312 4.89 -4.93 -1.09
CA PHE A 312 4.92 -5.79 -2.26
C PHE A 312 4.03 -7.01 -2.03
N ILE A 313 3.03 -7.23 -2.90
CA ILE A 313 2.06 -8.33 -2.81
C ILE A 313 1.90 -8.94 -4.21
N PHE A 314 1.93 -10.27 -4.30
CA PHE A 314 1.57 -11.00 -5.51
C PHE A 314 0.07 -11.30 -5.55
N ASP A 315 -0.53 -11.34 -6.75
CA ASP A 315 -1.92 -11.76 -6.94
C ASP A 315 -2.19 -13.14 -6.33
N THR A 316 -1.20 -14.04 -6.41
CA THR A 316 -1.27 -15.42 -5.92
C THR A 316 -1.22 -15.53 -4.41
N ASP A 317 -0.88 -14.45 -3.68
CA ASP A 317 -0.94 -14.43 -2.23
C ASP A 317 -2.38 -14.47 -1.71
N LEU A 318 -3.38 -14.16 -2.55
CA LEU A 318 -4.81 -14.10 -2.21
C LEU A 318 -5.10 -13.17 -1.01
N PHE A 319 -4.39 -12.05 -0.96
CA PHE A 319 -4.46 -11.09 0.14
C PHE A 319 -5.84 -10.42 0.29
N GLN A 320 -6.71 -10.55 -0.71
CA GLN A 320 -8.13 -10.18 -0.64
C GLN A 320 -8.84 -10.89 0.52
N ARG A 321 -8.47 -12.13 0.84
CA ARG A 321 -8.98 -12.88 2.00
C ARG A 321 -8.62 -12.20 3.32
N ASP A 322 -7.38 -11.70 3.41
CA ASP A 322 -6.88 -11.01 4.60
C ASP A 322 -7.65 -9.70 4.85
N ILE A 323 -7.94 -8.94 3.80
CA ILE A 323 -8.79 -7.74 3.89
C ILE A 323 -10.22 -8.11 4.26
N SER A 324 -10.80 -9.14 3.64
CA SER A 324 -12.17 -9.58 3.93
C SER A 324 -12.34 -10.00 5.40
N ARG A 325 -11.35 -10.70 5.96
CA ARG A 325 -11.29 -11.04 7.38
C ARG A 325 -11.28 -9.79 8.27
N LEU A 326 -10.42 -8.81 7.95
CA LEU A 326 -10.40 -7.54 8.66
C LEU A 326 -11.76 -6.82 8.60
N LEU A 327 -12.43 -6.78 7.44
CA LEU A 327 -13.74 -6.13 7.28
C LEU A 327 -14.88 -6.89 7.97
N ASN A 328 -14.70 -8.17 8.26
CA ASN A 328 -15.62 -8.97 9.07
C ASN A 328 -15.42 -8.78 10.59
N SER A 329 -14.40 -8.02 11.01
CA SER A 329 -14.21 -7.61 12.40
C SER A 329 -14.94 -6.31 12.75
N ASN A 330 -15.00 -5.93 14.03
CA ASN A 330 -15.66 -4.70 14.49
C ASN A 330 -14.82 -3.45 14.19
N ILE A 331 -14.78 -3.03 12.93
CA ILE A 331 -13.97 -1.90 12.44
C ILE A 331 -14.63 -0.54 12.61
N SER A 332 -15.95 -0.45 12.86
CA SER A 332 -16.70 0.82 12.88
C SER A 332 -16.08 1.90 13.78
N PRO A 333 -15.57 1.62 14.99
CA PRO A 333 -14.96 2.63 15.85
C PRO A 333 -13.65 3.24 15.31
N ILE A 334 -12.98 2.54 14.38
CA ILE A 334 -11.70 2.92 13.80
C ILE A 334 -11.73 2.93 12.26
N TYR A 335 -12.94 3.06 11.69
CA TYR A 335 -13.17 2.89 10.25
C TYR A 335 -12.23 3.75 9.41
N LYS A 336 -11.99 5.00 9.83
CA LYS A 336 -11.08 5.93 9.13
C LYS A 336 -9.65 5.39 9.03
N GLN A 337 -9.11 4.81 10.10
CA GLN A 337 -7.74 4.25 10.11
C GLN A 337 -7.68 2.96 9.29
N VAL A 338 -8.71 2.10 9.40
CA VAL A 338 -8.82 0.90 8.55
C VAL A 338 -8.87 1.27 7.08
N LYS A 339 -9.61 2.33 6.72
CA LYS A 339 -9.67 2.86 5.35
C LYS A 339 -8.34 3.45 4.88
N GLN A 340 -7.59 4.11 5.76
CA GLN A 340 -6.23 4.61 5.47
C GLN A 340 -5.24 3.46 5.21
N LEU A 341 -5.29 2.40 6.01
CA LEU A 341 -4.53 1.17 5.81
C LEU A 341 -4.93 0.49 4.50
N ALA A 342 -6.22 0.25 4.33
CA ALA A 342 -6.82 -0.39 3.17
C ALA A 342 -6.37 0.24 1.86
N ARG A 343 -6.30 1.57 1.79
CA ARG A 343 -5.87 2.33 0.59
C ARG A 343 -4.43 2.06 0.15
N ILE A 344 -3.59 1.50 1.02
CA ILE A 344 -2.18 1.16 0.71
C ILE A 344 -2.11 -0.10 -0.14
N PHE A 345 -3.04 -1.04 0.03
CA PHE A 345 -2.99 -2.35 -0.61
C PHE A 345 -3.44 -2.29 -2.08
N PRO A 346 -2.61 -2.72 -3.04
CA PRO A 346 -2.96 -2.73 -4.45
C PRO A 346 -3.74 -4.01 -4.84
N VAL A 347 -4.75 -4.41 -4.06
CA VAL A 347 -5.38 -5.74 -4.15
C VAL A 347 -6.85 -5.72 -4.56
N TYR A 348 -7.44 -4.53 -4.80
CA TYR A 348 -8.89 -4.34 -5.05
C TYR A 348 -9.33 -4.69 -6.47
N PHE A 349 -9.04 -5.92 -6.86
CA PHE A 349 -9.46 -6.56 -8.09
C PHE A 349 -10.03 -7.95 -7.77
N ASN A 350 -10.92 -8.44 -8.63
CA ASN A 350 -11.57 -9.74 -8.45
C ASN A 350 -10.83 -10.87 -9.21
N GLU A 351 -10.16 -10.54 -10.32
CA GLU A 351 -9.47 -11.50 -11.19
C GLU A 351 -8.02 -11.72 -10.77
N ILE A 352 -7.66 -12.97 -10.46
CA ILE A 352 -6.33 -13.38 -10.02
C ILE A 352 -5.46 -13.66 -11.26
N GLY A 353 -4.30 -13.01 -11.34
CA GLY A 353 -3.41 -13.11 -12.49
C GLY A 353 -3.92 -12.35 -13.72
N ALA A 354 -3.37 -12.65 -14.89
CA ALA A 354 -3.80 -12.04 -16.15
C ALA A 354 -4.91 -12.87 -16.80
N GLU A 355 -6.13 -12.33 -16.79
CA GLU A 355 -7.32 -12.86 -17.47
C GLU A 355 -7.94 -11.83 -18.42
N GLY A 356 -8.95 -12.26 -19.18
CA GLY A 356 -9.72 -11.41 -20.09
C GLY A 356 -8.85 -10.55 -21.01
N GLU A 357 -9.23 -9.28 -21.09
CA GLU A 357 -8.58 -8.28 -21.95
C GLU A 357 -7.09 -8.10 -21.62
N LEU A 358 -6.70 -8.15 -20.34
CA LEU A 358 -5.31 -7.99 -19.91
C LEU A 358 -4.42 -9.09 -20.51
N ARG A 359 -4.92 -10.32 -20.57
CA ARG A 359 -4.23 -11.45 -21.18
C ARG A 359 -4.20 -11.36 -22.71
N GLU A 360 -5.29 -10.92 -23.31
CA GLU A 360 -5.41 -10.77 -24.76
C GLU A 360 -4.43 -9.72 -25.30
N VAL A 361 -4.44 -8.51 -24.73
CA VAL A 361 -3.58 -7.38 -25.14
C VAL A 361 -2.10 -7.76 -25.04
N THR A 362 -1.69 -8.35 -23.92
CA THR A 362 -0.28 -8.78 -23.73
C THR A 362 0.14 -9.92 -24.65
N THR A 363 -0.79 -10.81 -25.02
CA THR A 363 -0.52 -11.90 -25.97
C THR A 363 -0.38 -11.37 -27.39
N LEU A 364 -1.30 -10.51 -27.82
CA LEU A 364 -1.24 -9.86 -29.13
C LEU A 364 0.04 -9.03 -29.28
N MET A 365 0.41 -8.28 -28.25
CA MET A 365 1.64 -7.48 -28.24
C MET A 365 2.91 -8.32 -28.49
N ASP A 366 3.03 -9.49 -27.85
CA ASP A 366 4.15 -10.42 -28.01
C ASP A 366 4.12 -11.13 -29.38
N GLU A 367 2.93 -11.50 -29.85
CA GLU A 367 2.74 -12.24 -31.11
C GLU A 367 3.00 -11.38 -32.35
N ILE A 368 2.78 -10.06 -32.31
CA ILE A 368 3.17 -9.13 -33.39
C ILE A 368 4.67 -9.27 -33.74
N SER A 369 5.52 -9.53 -32.75
CA SER A 369 6.96 -9.73 -32.95
C SER A 369 7.36 -11.17 -33.29
N ASN A 370 6.39 -12.10 -33.39
CA ASN A 370 6.61 -13.54 -33.35
C ASN A 370 7.47 -13.96 -32.13
N ARG A 371 7.28 -13.30 -30.99
CA ARG A 371 8.03 -13.51 -29.73
C ARG A 371 9.55 -13.33 -29.85
N LYS A 372 9.99 -12.53 -30.82
CA LYS A 372 11.42 -12.22 -31.04
C LYS A 372 11.87 -10.96 -30.31
N ASP A 373 10.94 -10.10 -29.92
CA ASP A 373 11.22 -8.98 -29.03
C ASP A 373 11.29 -9.49 -27.58
N LYS A 374 12.50 -9.73 -27.08
CA LYS A 374 12.70 -10.26 -25.73
C LYS A 374 12.16 -9.36 -24.62
N LEU A 375 12.15 -8.03 -24.82
CA LEU A 375 11.67 -7.09 -23.81
C LEU A 375 10.15 -7.19 -23.65
N VAL A 376 9.43 -7.20 -24.78
CA VAL A 376 7.97 -7.40 -24.80
C VAL A 376 7.59 -8.81 -24.34
N HIS A 377 8.36 -9.83 -24.75
CA HIS A 377 8.14 -11.20 -24.30
C HIS A 377 8.28 -11.34 -22.78
N PHE A 378 9.32 -10.72 -22.21
CA PHE A 378 9.53 -10.66 -20.77
C PHE A 378 8.36 -9.97 -20.06
N LEU A 379 7.94 -8.79 -20.52
CA LEU A 379 6.79 -8.07 -19.96
C LEU A 379 5.53 -8.93 -19.93
N ARG A 380 5.22 -9.63 -21.03
CA ARG A 380 4.08 -10.56 -21.08
C ARG A 380 4.22 -11.66 -20.03
N LYS A 381 5.38 -12.29 -19.93
CA LYS A 381 5.63 -13.39 -18.97
C LYS A 381 5.47 -12.94 -17.53
N GLN A 382 5.99 -11.75 -17.20
CA GLN A 382 5.82 -11.12 -15.90
C GLN A 382 4.35 -10.91 -15.55
N VAL A 383 3.58 -10.31 -16.46
CA VAL A 383 2.14 -10.08 -16.26
C VAL A 383 1.35 -11.40 -16.12
N HIS A 384 1.74 -12.46 -16.84
CA HIS A 384 1.02 -13.75 -16.85
C HIS A 384 1.34 -14.67 -15.68
N ILE A 385 2.54 -14.58 -15.10
CA ILE A 385 3.06 -15.54 -14.10
C ILE A 385 3.11 -14.90 -12.72
N GLU A 386 3.59 -13.67 -12.60
CA GLU A 386 3.81 -12.97 -11.33
C GLU A 386 3.02 -11.68 -11.27
N GLY A 387 1.69 -11.74 -11.41
CA GLY A 387 0.82 -10.56 -11.34
C GLY A 387 1.06 -9.76 -10.06
N ASN A 388 1.48 -8.49 -10.20
CA ASN A 388 1.67 -7.55 -9.10
C ASN A 388 1.65 -6.10 -9.64
N ASN A 389 1.63 -5.13 -8.71
CA ASN A 389 1.52 -3.70 -9.04
C ASN A 389 2.78 -3.08 -9.68
N SER A 390 3.96 -3.70 -9.56
CA SER A 390 5.20 -3.18 -10.16
C SER A 390 5.16 -3.16 -11.70
N HIS A 391 4.29 -3.96 -12.31
CA HIS A 391 4.08 -4.01 -13.76
C HIS A 391 3.64 -2.67 -14.35
N ILE A 392 2.96 -1.81 -13.57
CA ILE A 392 2.64 -0.45 -14.00
C ILE A 392 3.93 0.34 -14.26
N ASN A 393 4.88 0.29 -13.32
CA ASN A 393 6.16 0.98 -13.45
C ASN A 393 7.03 0.36 -14.55
N LEU A 394 7.05 -0.97 -14.68
CA LEU A 394 7.75 -1.65 -15.78
C LEU A 394 7.24 -1.20 -17.15
N THR A 395 5.91 -1.21 -17.34
CA THR A 395 5.26 -0.76 -18.60
C THR A 395 5.58 0.71 -18.89
N PHE A 396 5.54 1.56 -17.88
CA PHE A 396 5.91 2.98 -18.00
C PHE A 396 7.40 3.18 -18.34
N LYS A 397 8.31 2.42 -17.72
CA LYS A 397 9.75 2.49 -18.02
C LYS A 397 10.06 1.99 -19.42
N ILE A 398 9.31 1.01 -19.94
CA ILE A 398 9.40 0.57 -21.33
C ILE A 398 8.97 1.69 -22.29
N LEU A 399 7.87 2.40 -22.00
CA LEU A 399 7.46 3.56 -22.82
C LEU A 399 8.51 4.67 -22.81
N ASN A 400 9.08 5.00 -21.65
CA ASN A 400 10.15 6.01 -21.58
C ASN A 400 11.39 5.57 -22.35
N PHE A 401 11.78 4.30 -22.22
CA PHE A 401 12.87 3.74 -23.02
C PHE A 401 12.58 3.86 -24.52
N TRP A 402 11.36 3.58 -24.97
CA TRP A 402 10.96 3.82 -26.36
C TRP A 402 11.05 5.30 -26.74
N TYR A 403 10.85 6.25 -25.83
CA TYR A 403 10.99 7.68 -26.11
C TYR A 403 12.44 8.19 -26.14
N ASP A 404 13.27 7.83 -25.15
CA ASP A 404 14.60 8.43 -24.93
C ASP A 404 15.78 7.49 -25.25
N GLY A 405 15.54 6.19 -25.44
CA GLY A 405 16.56 5.17 -25.68
C GLY A 405 17.50 4.91 -24.48
N ASN A 406 17.14 5.35 -23.27
CA ASN A 406 17.99 5.24 -22.09
C ASN A 406 17.81 3.90 -21.36
N LEU A 407 18.79 3.00 -21.54
CA LEU A 407 18.81 1.67 -20.94
C LEU A 407 19.08 1.67 -19.42
N GLU A 408 19.75 2.68 -18.89
CA GLU A 408 20.12 2.70 -17.46
C GLU A 408 18.88 2.81 -16.56
N GLN A 409 17.81 3.43 -17.05
CA GLN A 409 16.55 3.62 -16.31
C GLN A 409 15.73 2.32 -16.14
N ILE A 410 15.91 1.36 -17.04
CA ILE A 410 15.14 0.09 -17.04
C ILE A 410 15.98 -1.10 -16.55
N LYS A 411 17.32 -0.99 -16.58
CA LYS A 411 18.26 -2.04 -16.15
C LYS A 411 17.94 -2.71 -14.80
N PRO A 412 17.56 -1.99 -13.72
CA PRO A 412 17.26 -2.64 -12.44
C PRO A 412 16.03 -3.56 -12.46
N LEU A 413 15.16 -3.40 -13.47
CA LEU A 413 13.89 -4.12 -13.60
C LEU A 413 13.98 -5.35 -14.52
N LEU A 414 15.13 -5.57 -15.16
CA LEU A 414 15.31 -6.62 -16.17
C LEU A 414 16.33 -7.67 -15.71
N PRO A 415 16.12 -8.96 -16.06
CA PRO A 415 17.14 -9.98 -15.93
C PRO A 415 18.34 -9.70 -16.85
N THR A 416 19.49 -10.29 -16.54
CA THR A 416 20.73 -10.05 -17.30
C THR A 416 20.63 -10.49 -18.76
N ASP A 417 19.92 -11.59 -19.06
CA ASP A 417 19.77 -12.14 -20.41
C ASP A 417 18.81 -11.34 -21.30
N VAL A 418 17.78 -10.73 -20.71
CA VAL A 418 16.87 -9.80 -21.40
C VAL A 418 17.59 -8.50 -21.69
N PHE A 419 18.30 -7.95 -20.71
CA PHE A 419 19.08 -6.72 -20.88
C PHE A 419 20.11 -6.85 -22.00
N ALA A 420 20.85 -7.96 -22.03
CA ALA A 420 21.85 -8.24 -23.06
C ALA A 420 21.26 -8.42 -24.47
N ALA A 421 19.98 -8.73 -24.59
CA ALA A 421 19.30 -8.93 -25.88
C ALA A 421 18.69 -7.64 -26.46
N ILE A 422 18.66 -6.53 -25.71
CA ILE A 422 18.13 -5.27 -26.21
C ILE A 422 19.15 -4.62 -27.14
N ASP A 423 18.76 -4.49 -28.41
CA ASP A 423 19.53 -3.83 -29.45
C ASP A 423 18.79 -2.57 -29.94
N LYS A 424 19.43 -1.41 -29.79
CA LYS A 424 18.88 -0.10 -30.19
C LYS A 424 18.87 0.10 -31.69
N GLU A 425 19.70 -0.63 -32.44
CA GLU A 425 19.69 -0.59 -33.90
C GLU A 425 18.68 -1.59 -34.49
N SER A 426 18.06 -2.41 -33.63
CA SER A 426 17.09 -3.40 -34.09
C SER A 426 15.81 -2.74 -34.58
N LYS A 427 15.14 -3.44 -35.50
CA LYS A 427 13.78 -3.10 -35.96
C LYS A 427 12.73 -3.07 -34.84
N TRP A 428 13.04 -3.64 -33.67
CA TRP A 428 12.11 -3.68 -32.53
C TRP A 428 12.16 -2.37 -31.72
N PHE A 429 13.23 -1.60 -31.83
CA PHE A 429 13.38 -0.33 -31.14
C PHE A 429 13.16 0.86 -32.07
N THR A 430 13.90 0.94 -33.18
CA THR A 430 13.97 2.10 -34.08
C THR A 430 12.60 2.61 -34.54
N GLY A 431 11.75 1.73 -35.08
CA GLY A 431 10.42 2.12 -35.59
C GLY A 431 9.47 2.67 -34.52
N VAL A 432 9.46 2.08 -33.32
CA VAL A 432 8.62 2.58 -32.21
C VAL A 432 9.22 3.85 -31.60
N HIS A 433 10.55 3.97 -31.57
CA HIS A 433 11.23 5.16 -31.07
C HIS A 433 10.88 6.41 -31.87
N ASP A 434 10.98 6.31 -33.20
CA ASP A 434 10.64 7.42 -34.10
C ASP A 434 9.15 7.78 -34.01
N LEU A 435 8.28 6.79 -33.84
CA LEU A 435 6.84 6.98 -33.66
C LEU A 435 6.52 7.75 -32.36
N VAL A 436 7.08 7.31 -31.22
CA VAL A 436 6.84 7.96 -29.92
C VAL A 436 7.42 9.37 -29.90
N GLN A 437 8.62 9.58 -30.47
CA GLN A 437 9.17 10.93 -30.61
C GLN A 437 8.30 11.85 -31.46
N SER A 438 7.76 11.34 -32.57
CA SER A 438 6.92 12.12 -33.47
C SER A 438 5.62 12.54 -32.80
N LEU A 439 4.96 11.62 -32.10
CA LEU A 439 3.75 11.90 -31.31
C LEU A 439 3.99 12.95 -30.23
N CYS A 440 5.06 12.79 -29.44
CA CYS A 440 5.41 13.73 -28.38
C CYS A 440 5.76 15.13 -28.94
N LYS A 441 6.44 15.21 -30.09
CA LYS A 441 6.76 16.49 -30.75
C LYS A 441 5.52 17.18 -31.28
N GLU A 442 4.61 16.45 -31.93
CA GLU A 442 3.38 17.00 -32.52
C GLU A 442 2.44 17.59 -31.45
N LYS A 443 2.35 16.95 -30.27
CA LYS A 443 1.51 17.40 -29.16
C LYS A 443 2.23 18.27 -28.13
N HIS A 444 3.52 18.52 -28.31
CA HIS A 444 4.37 19.20 -27.33
C HIS A 444 4.25 18.60 -25.92
N CYS A 445 4.22 17.27 -25.83
CA CYS A 445 3.99 16.54 -24.59
C CYS A 445 5.11 15.55 -24.28
N SER A 446 5.27 15.24 -23.00
CA SER A 446 6.12 14.16 -22.48
C SER A 446 5.43 12.79 -22.60
N PRO A 447 6.17 11.67 -22.48
CA PRO A 447 5.57 10.33 -22.42
C PRO A 447 4.55 10.16 -21.28
N VAL A 448 4.72 10.89 -20.17
CA VAL A 448 3.78 10.90 -19.04
C VAL A 448 2.45 11.55 -19.45
N GLU A 449 2.53 12.69 -20.11
CA GLU A 449 1.34 13.42 -20.58
C GLU A 449 0.64 12.67 -21.72
N LEU A 450 1.38 11.94 -22.55
CA LEU A 450 0.82 11.06 -23.58
C LEU A 450 -0.11 9.99 -22.97
N LEU A 451 0.26 9.45 -21.81
CA LEU A 451 -0.56 8.50 -21.03
C LEU A 451 -1.74 9.16 -20.28
N GLN A 452 -1.93 10.48 -20.38
CA GLN A 452 -3.09 11.18 -19.80
C GLN A 452 -4.15 11.52 -20.85
N ILE A 453 -3.81 11.40 -22.14
CA ILE A 453 -4.74 11.65 -23.25
C ILE A 453 -5.83 10.57 -23.24
N PRO A 454 -7.12 10.90 -23.42
CA PRO A 454 -8.19 9.92 -23.53
C PRO A 454 -7.98 8.95 -24.71
N GLU A 455 -8.32 7.68 -24.53
CA GLU A 455 -8.08 6.60 -25.51
C GLU A 455 -8.59 6.94 -26.93
N LYS A 456 -9.79 7.52 -27.05
CA LYS A 456 -10.37 7.91 -28.35
C LYS A 456 -9.57 9.02 -29.06
N GLU A 457 -8.95 9.91 -28.30
CA GLU A 457 -8.08 10.95 -28.86
C GLU A 457 -6.72 10.36 -29.20
N PHE A 458 -6.17 9.52 -28.33
CA PHE A 458 -4.90 8.81 -28.56
C PHE A 458 -4.94 7.96 -29.84
N ASP A 459 -6.02 7.20 -30.06
CA ASP A 459 -6.21 6.40 -31.28
C ASP A 459 -6.20 7.26 -32.56
N LYS A 460 -6.89 8.41 -32.54
CA LYS A 460 -6.91 9.34 -33.67
C LYS A 460 -5.53 9.92 -33.97
N LEU A 461 -4.77 10.26 -32.93
CA LEU A 461 -3.42 10.78 -33.08
C LEU A 461 -2.49 9.73 -33.69
N LEU A 462 -2.55 8.51 -33.16
CA LEU A 462 -1.75 7.39 -33.64
C LEU A 462 -2.03 7.06 -35.12
N GLU A 463 -3.30 7.17 -35.56
CA GLU A 463 -3.67 7.01 -36.97
C GLU A 463 -3.10 8.12 -37.86
N GLN A 464 -3.13 9.37 -37.39
CA GLN A 464 -2.68 10.56 -38.13
C GLN A 464 -1.16 10.67 -38.24
N THR A 465 -0.39 10.15 -37.28
CA THR A 465 1.07 10.21 -37.32
C THR A 465 1.63 9.28 -38.42
N PRO A 466 2.49 9.78 -39.33
CA PRO A 466 3.14 8.94 -40.33
C PRO A 466 4.06 7.91 -39.67
N SER A 467 4.00 6.65 -40.12
CA SER A 467 4.88 5.59 -39.65
C SER A 467 5.15 4.60 -40.77
N ASP A 468 6.41 4.17 -40.90
CA ASP A 468 6.87 3.23 -41.93
C ASP A 468 6.43 1.78 -41.67
N SER A 469 5.91 1.48 -40.47
CA SER A 469 5.49 0.13 -40.09
C SER A 469 4.14 0.13 -39.33
N PRO A 470 3.08 -0.50 -39.88
CA PRO A 470 1.81 -0.64 -39.17
C PRO A 470 1.93 -1.49 -37.90
N THR A 471 2.98 -2.31 -37.77
CA THR A 471 3.21 -3.13 -36.58
C THR A 471 3.60 -2.29 -35.36
N ASP A 472 4.32 -1.19 -35.56
CA ASP A 472 4.80 -0.35 -34.45
C ASP A 472 3.68 0.52 -33.86
N LYS A 473 2.75 0.97 -34.71
CA LYS A 473 1.48 1.57 -34.24
C LYS A 473 0.70 0.60 -33.35
N GLN A 474 0.54 -0.65 -33.79
CA GLN A 474 -0.14 -1.68 -33.00
C GLN A 474 0.57 -1.95 -31.67
N ARG A 475 1.91 -2.07 -31.67
CA ARG A 475 2.70 -2.29 -30.44
C ARG A 475 2.52 -1.15 -29.43
N LEU A 476 2.58 0.11 -29.88
CA LEU A 476 2.37 1.27 -29.03
C LEU A 476 0.92 1.33 -28.50
N LYS A 477 -0.07 1.01 -29.32
CA LYS A 477 -1.48 0.93 -28.91
C LYS A 477 -1.69 -0.12 -27.81
N HIS A 478 -1.14 -1.32 -27.98
CA HIS A 478 -1.26 -2.38 -26.98
C HIS A 478 -0.51 -2.04 -25.68
N LEU A 479 0.66 -1.41 -25.75
CA LEU A 479 1.38 -0.96 -24.55
C LEU A 479 0.58 0.12 -23.79
N TYR A 480 0.01 1.08 -24.52
CA TYR A 480 -0.89 2.09 -23.96
C TYR A 480 -2.07 1.42 -23.26
N ARG A 481 -2.81 0.53 -23.96
CA ARG A 481 -3.95 -0.18 -23.38
C ARG A 481 -3.57 -1.02 -22.15
N LEU A 482 -2.45 -1.73 -22.21
CA LEU A 482 -1.90 -2.50 -21.11
C LEU A 482 -1.64 -1.62 -19.87
N TYR A 483 -1.04 -0.44 -20.06
CA TYR A 483 -0.78 0.49 -18.96
C TYR A 483 -2.08 0.87 -18.23
N PHE A 484 -3.16 1.16 -18.97
CA PHE A 484 -4.45 1.47 -18.35
C PHE A 484 -5.09 0.27 -17.66
N LEU A 485 -5.08 -0.92 -18.27
CA LEU A 485 -5.64 -2.13 -17.65
C LEU A 485 -4.92 -2.48 -16.33
N LEU A 486 -3.59 -2.34 -16.30
CA LEU A 486 -2.82 -2.53 -15.08
C LEU A 486 -3.15 -1.48 -14.01
N ARG A 487 -3.39 -0.22 -14.40
CA ARG A 487 -3.83 0.82 -13.47
C ARG A 487 -5.25 0.59 -12.98
N GLU A 488 -6.19 0.18 -13.81
CA GLU A 488 -7.55 -0.14 -13.37
C GLU A 488 -7.56 -1.32 -12.38
N LYS A 489 -6.66 -2.29 -12.59
CA LYS A 489 -6.50 -3.45 -11.72
C LYS A 489 -5.85 -3.10 -10.37
N TYR A 490 -4.68 -2.46 -10.38
CA TYR A 490 -3.88 -2.23 -9.16
C TYR A 490 -4.02 -0.84 -8.54
N SER A 491 -4.80 0.05 -9.16
CA SER A 491 -5.07 1.39 -8.64
C SER A 491 -6.57 1.71 -8.69
N PHE A 492 -6.99 2.79 -8.02
CA PHE A 492 -8.40 3.18 -7.95
C PHE A 492 -8.88 3.97 -9.18
N GLU A 493 -8.29 3.72 -10.35
CA GLU A 493 -8.73 4.31 -11.62
C GLU A 493 -9.78 3.43 -12.29
N SER A 494 -10.71 4.07 -12.98
CA SER A 494 -11.73 3.38 -13.78
C SER A 494 -11.95 4.16 -15.07
N ILE A 495 -11.85 3.47 -16.21
CA ILE A 495 -12.07 4.05 -17.54
C ILE A 495 -13.57 4.22 -17.79
N ASP A 496 -14.36 3.19 -17.45
CA ASP A 496 -15.80 3.16 -17.63
C ASP A 496 -16.50 2.92 -16.28
N VAL A 497 -17.02 4.02 -15.72
CA VAL A 497 -17.71 3.99 -14.42
C VAL A 497 -19.03 3.25 -14.52
N LYS A 498 -19.71 3.28 -15.68
CA LYS A 498 -20.98 2.57 -15.87
C LYS A 498 -20.74 1.06 -15.84
N ALA A 499 -19.78 0.60 -16.64
CA ALA A 499 -19.40 -0.80 -16.68
C ALA A 499 -18.90 -1.27 -15.31
N LEU A 500 -18.14 -0.44 -14.59
CA LEU A 500 -17.71 -0.73 -13.23
C LEU A 500 -18.90 -0.92 -12.28
N LEU A 501 -19.83 0.04 -12.20
CA LEU A 501 -20.95 -0.04 -11.27
C LEU A 501 -21.90 -1.20 -11.60
N GLY A 502 -22.12 -1.47 -12.89
CA GLY A 502 -22.98 -2.56 -13.36
C GLY A 502 -22.43 -3.97 -13.10
N LYS A 503 -21.13 -4.12 -12.81
CA LYS A 503 -20.53 -5.42 -12.43
C LYS A 503 -20.97 -5.90 -11.03
N TYR A 504 -21.47 -4.99 -10.19
CA TYR A 504 -21.76 -5.27 -8.79
C TYR A 504 -23.24 -5.10 -8.46
N PRO A 505 -23.81 -5.97 -7.61
CA PRO A 505 -25.25 -5.98 -7.32
C PRO A 505 -25.70 -4.91 -6.31
N PHE A 506 -24.85 -3.92 -6.00
CA PHE A 506 -25.14 -2.93 -4.95
C PHE A 506 -26.12 -1.83 -5.39
N PHE A 507 -26.21 -1.57 -6.69
CA PHE A 507 -26.92 -0.42 -7.23
C PHE A 507 -27.96 -0.85 -8.25
N GLU A 508 -29.08 -0.11 -8.29
CA GLU A 508 -30.09 -0.30 -9.33
C GLU A 508 -29.64 0.32 -10.65
N ASP A 509 -29.92 -0.37 -11.78
CA ASP A 509 -29.59 0.12 -13.13
C ASP A 509 -30.14 1.53 -13.40
N ALA A 510 -31.32 1.87 -12.85
CA ALA A 510 -31.91 3.19 -12.98
C ALA A 510 -31.01 4.30 -12.39
N SER A 511 -30.43 4.05 -11.21
CA SER A 511 -29.53 5.00 -10.54
C SER A 511 -28.19 5.14 -11.27
N ILE A 512 -27.66 4.03 -11.80
CA ILE A 512 -26.43 4.04 -12.61
C ILE A 512 -26.64 4.86 -13.90
N ASN A 513 -27.75 4.65 -14.60
CA ASN A 513 -28.07 5.40 -15.81
C ASN A 513 -28.30 6.90 -15.51
N GLU A 514 -28.95 7.25 -14.39
CA GLU A 514 -29.11 8.65 -13.97
C GLU A 514 -27.74 9.32 -13.68
N PHE A 515 -26.82 8.59 -13.06
CA PHE A 515 -25.46 9.07 -12.83
C PHE A 515 -24.70 9.31 -14.13
N GLU A 516 -24.77 8.38 -15.07
CA GLU A 516 -24.14 8.50 -16.39
C GLU A 516 -24.71 9.70 -17.19
N GLU A 517 -26.03 9.87 -17.20
CA GLU A 517 -26.68 11.02 -17.83
C GLU A 517 -26.22 12.35 -17.21
N SER A 518 -26.03 12.37 -15.88
CA SER A 518 -25.54 13.54 -15.15
C SER A 518 -24.10 13.89 -15.54
N LEU A 519 -23.23 12.89 -15.74
CA LEU A 519 -21.87 13.09 -16.24
C LEU A 519 -21.86 13.62 -17.69
N HIS A 520 -22.65 13.04 -18.59
CA HIS A 520 -22.75 13.49 -19.98
C HIS A 520 -23.31 14.91 -20.11
N SER A 521 -24.29 15.25 -19.27
CA SER A 521 -24.93 16.57 -19.23
C SER A 521 -24.12 17.61 -18.44
N LYS A 522 -22.92 17.25 -17.94
CA LYS A 522 -22.06 18.11 -17.09
C LYS A 522 -22.76 18.68 -15.85
N GLN A 523 -23.67 17.90 -15.27
CA GLN A 523 -24.36 18.24 -14.01
C GLN A 523 -23.57 17.72 -12.82
N ASN A 524 -22.40 18.30 -12.59
CA ASN A 524 -21.42 17.81 -11.60
C ASN A 524 -21.99 17.74 -10.17
N GLU A 525 -22.70 18.78 -9.70
CA GLU A 525 -23.32 18.77 -8.37
C GLU A 525 -24.29 17.59 -8.18
N LYS A 526 -25.11 17.30 -9.21
CA LYS A 526 -26.02 16.15 -9.21
C LYS A 526 -25.26 14.83 -9.20
N ALA A 527 -24.22 14.71 -10.02
CA ALA A 527 -23.36 13.53 -10.08
C ALA A 527 -22.65 13.26 -8.74
N ILE A 528 -22.14 14.30 -8.06
CA ILE A 528 -21.51 14.19 -6.74
C ILE A 528 -22.52 13.68 -5.69
N LEU A 529 -23.74 14.21 -5.69
CA LEU A 529 -24.79 13.76 -4.77
C LEU A 529 -25.18 12.29 -4.99
N LEU A 530 -25.25 11.84 -6.24
CA LEU A 530 -25.47 10.42 -6.57
C LEU A 530 -24.31 9.55 -6.08
N ILE A 531 -23.05 9.98 -6.29
CA ILE A 531 -21.88 9.29 -5.76
C ILE A 531 -21.94 9.18 -4.23
N PHE A 532 -22.31 10.26 -3.53
CA PHE A 532 -22.46 10.23 -2.07
C PHE A 532 -23.57 9.28 -1.62
N GLY A 533 -24.65 9.17 -2.40
CA GLY A 533 -25.69 8.15 -2.20
C GLY A 533 -25.16 6.73 -2.33
N PHE A 534 -24.39 6.45 -3.38
CA PHE A 534 -23.73 5.15 -3.58
C PHE A 534 -22.74 4.84 -2.46
N MET A 535 -21.87 5.78 -2.10
CA MET A 535 -20.91 5.64 -1.02
C MET A 535 -21.58 5.36 0.33
N LYS A 536 -22.74 5.97 0.59
CA LYS A 536 -23.53 5.66 1.79
C LYS A 536 -23.97 4.20 1.82
N GLN A 537 -24.54 3.70 0.72
CA GLN A 537 -24.95 2.29 0.61
C GLN A 537 -23.75 1.35 0.77
N LEU A 538 -22.61 1.67 0.17
CA LEU A 538 -21.38 0.87 0.32
C LEU A 538 -20.87 0.89 1.77
N ASN A 539 -20.87 2.04 2.44
CA ASN A 539 -20.49 2.13 3.85
C ASN A 539 -21.41 1.30 4.74
N ASP A 540 -22.72 1.26 4.45
CA ASP A 540 -23.69 0.43 5.17
C ASP A 540 -23.36 -1.06 5.00
N VAL A 541 -22.89 -1.49 3.83
CA VAL A 541 -22.39 -2.86 3.59
C VAL A 541 -21.09 -3.12 4.37
N ILE A 542 -20.10 -2.24 4.24
CA ILE A 542 -18.76 -2.40 4.83
C ILE A 542 -18.83 -2.46 6.37
N CYS A 543 -19.63 -1.59 6.98
CA CYS A 543 -19.78 -1.49 8.42
C CYS A 543 -20.87 -2.42 8.99
N ASN A 544 -21.48 -3.28 8.16
CA ASN A 544 -22.47 -4.23 8.65
C ASN A 544 -21.81 -5.24 9.61
N PRO A 545 -22.28 -5.38 10.86
CA PRO A 545 -21.71 -6.34 11.80
C PRO A 545 -21.97 -7.80 11.42
N GLN A 546 -22.88 -8.06 10.48
CA GLN A 546 -23.09 -9.41 9.95
C GLN A 546 -21.86 -9.88 9.17
N TYR A 547 -21.52 -11.15 9.37
CA TYR A 547 -20.45 -11.80 8.63
C TYR A 547 -20.84 -11.94 7.15
N SER A 548 -19.91 -11.62 6.26
CA SER A 548 -20.04 -11.82 4.82
C SER A 548 -19.03 -12.86 4.35
N GLU A 549 -19.53 -13.89 3.65
CA GLU A 549 -18.72 -15.00 3.17
C GLU A 549 -18.09 -14.69 1.81
N GLY A 550 -16.81 -15.01 1.67
CA GLY A 550 -16.09 -14.88 0.40
C GLY A 550 -16.37 -16.08 -0.50
N TRP A 551 -16.63 -15.81 -1.77
CA TRP A 551 -16.75 -16.81 -2.84
C TRP A 551 -15.46 -16.83 -3.67
N GLU A 552 -14.98 -18.02 -4.00
CA GLU A 552 -13.78 -18.21 -4.80
C GLU A 552 -13.93 -19.31 -5.84
N ASP A 553 -13.39 -19.07 -7.02
CA ASP A 553 -13.25 -20.03 -8.11
C ASP A 553 -11.83 -19.92 -8.66
N ILE A 554 -10.89 -20.65 -8.06
CA ILE A 554 -9.45 -20.53 -8.29
C ILE A 554 -8.87 -21.85 -8.81
N TYR A 555 -8.16 -21.76 -9.93
CA TYR A 555 -7.54 -22.90 -10.61
C TYR A 555 -6.02 -22.84 -10.53
N HIS A 556 -5.40 -23.99 -10.27
CA HIS A 556 -3.95 -24.16 -10.33
C HIS A 556 -3.54 -24.77 -11.68
N LYS A 557 -2.59 -24.14 -12.40
CA LYS A 557 -2.10 -24.69 -13.66
C LYS A 557 -1.33 -25.99 -13.42
N ARG A 558 -1.60 -27.02 -14.25
CA ARG A 558 -0.97 -28.35 -14.17
C ARG A 558 0.54 -28.34 -14.50
N HIS A 559 1.03 -27.28 -15.14
CA HIS A 559 2.44 -27.11 -15.46
C HIS A 559 3.01 -25.94 -14.66
N VAL A 560 3.96 -26.26 -13.78
CA VAL A 560 4.79 -25.30 -13.07
C VAL A 560 5.87 -24.83 -14.06
N ALA A 561 5.65 -23.71 -14.74
CA ALA A 561 6.72 -23.09 -15.52
C ALA A 561 7.74 -22.52 -14.53
N PHE A 562 9.00 -22.97 -14.60
CA PHE A 562 10.11 -22.44 -13.78
C PHE A 562 9.90 -22.52 -12.25
N GLY A 563 9.18 -23.53 -11.74
CA GLY A 563 9.01 -23.70 -10.29
C GLY A 563 7.90 -22.85 -9.64
N ILE A 564 7.19 -21.98 -10.37
CA ILE A 564 6.13 -21.12 -9.83
C ILE A 564 4.73 -21.75 -10.07
N PRO A 565 3.96 -22.04 -9.00
CA PRO A 565 2.56 -22.42 -9.13
C PRO A 565 1.77 -21.23 -9.70
N SER A 566 1.45 -21.27 -11.00
CA SER A 566 0.61 -20.23 -11.61
C SER A 566 -0.86 -20.52 -11.29
N MET A 567 -1.49 -19.58 -10.60
CA MET A 567 -2.92 -19.58 -10.29
C MET A 567 -3.66 -18.56 -11.16
N TYR A 568 -4.93 -18.82 -11.42
CA TYR A 568 -5.85 -17.93 -12.08
C TYR A 568 -7.27 -18.21 -11.59
N GLY A 569 -8.20 -17.28 -11.78
CA GLY A 569 -9.57 -17.40 -11.27
C GLY A 569 -10.07 -16.12 -10.62
N GLN A 570 -11.10 -16.24 -9.80
CA GLN A 570 -11.78 -15.10 -9.21
C GLN A 570 -12.00 -15.25 -7.70
N TYR A 571 -11.91 -14.13 -7.00
CA TYR A 571 -12.31 -13.98 -5.60
C TYR A 571 -13.32 -12.84 -5.49
N ARG A 572 -14.43 -13.08 -4.76
CA ARG A 572 -15.49 -12.09 -4.53
C ARG A 572 -15.95 -12.13 -3.09
N GLU A 573 -16.07 -10.96 -2.46
CA GLU A 573 -16.65 -10.81 -1.13
C GLU A 573 -17.28 -9.42 -1.03
N SER A 574 -18.50 -9.33 -0.52
CA SER A 574 -19.32 -8.12 -0.61
C SER A 574 -18.72 -6.89 0.07
N LYS A 575 -18.14 -7.01 1.28
CA LYS A 575 -17.52 -5.88 2.00
C LYS A 575 -16.24 -5.42 1.31
N PHE A 576 -15.42 -6.37 0.85
CA PHE A 576 -14.21 -6.12 0.10
C PHE A 576 -14.49 -5.40 -1.23
N GLU A 577 -15.45 -5.90 -2.01
CA GLU A 577 -15.89 -5.26 -3.26
C GLU A 577 -16.43 -3.86 -3.01
N ALA A 578 -17.26 -3.68 -1.97
CA ALA A 578 -17.81 -2.39 -1.58
C ALA A 578 -16.70 -1.38 -1.20
N LEU A 579 -15.65 -1.83 -0.49
CA LEU A 579 -14.52 -0.98 -0.15
C LEU A 579 -13.71 -0.56 -1.38
N GLY A 580 -13.44 -1.50 -2.29
CA GLY A 580 -12.76 -1.22 -3.56
C GLY A 580 -13.52 -0.25 -4.46
N LEU A 581 -14.86 -0.35 -4.49
CA LEU A 581 -15.72 0.60 -5.20
C LEU A 581 -15.74 1.98 -4.54
N THR A 582 -15.75 2.03 -3.21
CA THR A 582 -15.73 3.29 -2.45
C THR A 582 -14.51 4.13 -2.84
N PHE A 583 -13.32 3.53 -2.92
CA PHE A 583 -12.10 4.27 -3.32
C PHE A 583 -12.14 4.80 -4.76
N ARG A 584 -12.75 4.06 -5.68
CA ARG A 584 -12.94 4.51 -7.08
C ARG A 584 -13.92 5.69 -7.15
N LEU A 585 -15.04 5.57 -6.45
CA LEU A 585 -16.06 6.63 -6.36
C LEU A 585 -15.53 7.91 -5.71
N GLU A 586 -14.75 7.80 -4.65
CA GLU A 586 -14.09 8.94 -4.02
C GLU A 586 -13.20 9.72 -4.99
N ARG A 587 -12.43 8.99 -5.81
CA ARG A 587 -11.55 9.63 -6.77
C ARG A 587 -12.33 10.41 -7.82
N ILE A 588 -13.43 9.83 -8.29
CA ILE A 588 -14.34 10.50 -9.23
C ILE A 588 -14.98 11.73 -8.58
N ALA A 589 -15.50 11.59 -7.36
CA ALA A 589 -16.09 12.70 -6.61
C ALA A 589 -15.08 13.83 -6.36
N SER A 590 -13.83 13.50 -6.03
CA SER A 590 -12.76 14.49 -5.80
C SER A 590 -12.47 15.28 -7.07
N ARG A 591 -12.38 14.60 -8.23
CA ARG A 591 -12.20 15.25 -9.53
C ARG A 591 -13.38 16.17 -9.87
N LEU A 592 -14.62 15.70 -9.71
CA LEU A 592 -15.80 16.53 -9.98
C LEU A 592 -15.89 17.74 -9.05
N MET A 593 -15.56 17.57 -7.77
CA MET A 593 -15.49 18.68 -6.79
C MET A 593 -14.42 19.70 -7.19
N GLU A 594 -13.24 19.24 -7.61
CA GLU A 594 -12.16 20.11 -8.08
C GLU A 594 -12.56 20.89 -9.35
N GLU A 595 -13.22 20.24 -10.31
CA GLU A 595 -13.77 20.89 -11.50
C GLU A 595 -14.79 21.99 -11.14
N GLU A 596 -15.72 21.73 -10.22
CA GLU A 596 -16.69 22.72 -9.74
C GLU A 596 -16.03 23.92 -9.05
N ILE A 597 -15.01 23.67 -8.24
CA ILE A 597 -14.26 24.73 -7.54
C ILE A 597 -13.42 25.56 -8.51
N ASN A 598 -12.83 24.93 -9.53
CA ASN A 598 -12.04 25.64 -10.54
C ASN A 598 -12.90 26.49 -11.48
N ASN A 599 -14.14 26.07 -11.73
CA ASN A 599 -15.12 26.86 -12.48
C ASN A 599 -15.69 28.05 -11.68
N PHE A 600 -15.53 28.07 -10.35
CA PHE A 600 -15.99 29.15 -9.50
C PHE A 600 -15.00 30.33 -9.50
N ASN A 601 -15.48 31.52 -9.92
CA ASN A 601 -14.69 32.74 -9.84
C ASN A 601 -14.50 33.16 -8.37
N SER A 602 -13.28 33.01 -7.87
CA SER A 602 -12.90 33.39 -6.52
C SER A 602 -12.22 34.77 -6.44
N GLU A 603 -12.03 35.50 -7.56
CA GLU A 603 -11.32 36.78 -7.55
C GLU A 603 -12.08 37.86 -6.77
N TYR A 604 -13.40 37.74 -6.63
CA TYR A 604 -14.21 38.57 -5.75
C TYR A 604 -15.40 37.76 -5.21
N ILE A 605 -15.91 38.16 -4.04
CA ILE A 605 -16.99 37.47 -3.34
C ILE A 605 -18.23 38.35 -3.28
N THR A 606 -19.38 37.81 -3.71
CA THR A 606 -20.70 38.46 -3.61
C THR A 606 -21.62 37.68 -2.67
N ALA A 607 -22.78 38.24 -2.33
CA ALA A 607 -23.80 37.50 -1.57
C ALA A 607 -24.27 36.22 -2.32
N ARG A 608 -24.29 36.26 -3.66
CA ARG A 608 -24.56 35.07 -4.48
C ARG A 608 -23.41 34.05 -4.38
N SER A 609 -22.17 34.52 -4.50
CA SER A 609 -20.98 33.66 -4.37
C SER A 609 -20.93 32.98 -3.00
N LEU A 610 -21.26 33.68 -1.91
CA LEU A 610 -21.32 33.08 -0.56
C LEU A 610 -22.40 31.98 -0.45
N LYS A 611 -23.54 32.13 -1.14
CA LYS A 611 -24.56 31.06 -1.22
C LYS A 611 -24.01 29.83 -1.96
N THR A 612 -23.25 30.03 -3.03
CA THR A 612 -22.57 28.95 -3.76
C THR A 612 -21.50 28.28 -2.88
N ILE A 613 -20.66 29.08 -2.21
CA ILE A 613 -19.65 28.58 -1.25
C ILE A 613 -20.31 27.72 -0.17
N TYR A 614 -21.43 28.16 0.40
CA TYR A 614 -22.17 27.37 1.38
C TYR A 614 -22.64 26.01 0.82
N ARG A 615 -23.07 25.94 -0.45
CA ARG A 615 -23.42 24.65 -1.09
C ARG A 615 -22.19 23.74 -1.21
N PHE A 616 -21.05 24.27 -1.66
CA PHE A 616 -19.81 23.50 -1.72
C PHE A 616 -19.36 23.01 -0.34
N LEU A 617 -19.41 23.86 0.68
CA LEU A 617 -19.07 23.46 2.06
C LEU A 617 -20.02 22.37 2.59
N LYS A 618 -21.29 22.38 2.19
CA LYS A 618 -22.24 21.30 2.52
C LYS A 618 -21.84 19.98 1.84
N LEU A 619 -21.43 20.01 0.57
CA LEU A 619 -20.92 18.81 -0.12
C LEU A 619 -19.65 18.30 0.57
N PHE A 620 -18.72 19.18 0.92
CA PHE A 620 -17.53 18.81 1.68
C PHE A 620 -17.88 18.14 3.01
N ARG A 621 -18.82 18.71 3.80
CA ARG A 621 -19.28 18.10 5.05
C ARG A 621 -19.82 16.69 4.82
N GLN A 622 -20.65 16.50 3.79
CA GLN A 622 -21.24 15.18 3.49
C GLN A 622 -20.16 14.18 3.09
N GLY A 623 -19.21 14.57 2.24
CA GLY A 623 -18.11 13.70 1.83
C GLY A 623 -17.17 13.34 2.98
N LEU A 624 -16.84 14.28 3.87
CA LEU A 624 -16.03 14.00 5.07
C LEU A 624 -16.72 13.01 6.01
N GLU A 625 -18.03 13.15 6.22
CA GLU A 625 -18.81 12.22 7.05
C GLU A 625 -18.80 10.80 6.47
N LEU A 626 -18.95 10.66 5.15
CA LEU A 626 -18.82 9.37 4.46
C LEU A 626 -17.40 8.78 4.54
N ASP A 627 -16.39 9.60 4.79
CA ASP A 627 -15.02 9.15 5.05
C ASP A 627 -14.78 8.78 6.53
N GLY A 628 -15.79 8.91 7.38
CA GLY A 628 -15.70 8.67 8.82
C GLY A 628 -15.12 9.84 9.61
N ILE A 629 -15.16 11.06 9.05
CA ILE A 629 -14.66 12.29 9.68
C ILE A 629 -15.83 13.14 10.13
N THR A 630 -15.90 13.43 11.43
CA THR A 630 -16.89 14.35 12.00
C THR A 630 -16.21 15.48 12.78
N SER A 631 -16.76 16.69 12.69
CA SER A 631 -16.30 17.86 13.45
C SER A 631 -17.48 18.74 13.86
N GLN A 632 -17.70 18.84 15.17
CA GLN A 632 -18.73 19.71 15.74
C GLN A 632 -18.45 21.19 15.46
N GLY A 633 -17.17 21.60 15.52
CA GLY A 633 -16.75 22.99 15.25
C GLY A 633 -17.06 23.40 13.81
N PHE A 634 -16.73 22.54 12.84
CA PHE A 634 -17.02 22.81 11.43
C PHE A 634 -18.53 22.88 11.15
N GLU A 635 -19.30 21.93 11.70
CA GLU A 635 -20.76 21.91 11.55
C GLU A 635 -21.42 23.16 12.15
N SER A 636 -20.99 23.59 13.35
CA SER A 636 -21.49 24.82 13.99
C SER A 636 -21.20 26.05 13.13
N ASN A 637 -19.99 26.17 12.60
CA ASN A 637 -19.62 27.29 11.73
C ASN A 637 -20.40 27.28 10.40
N LEU A 638 -20.65 26.10 9.83
CA LEU A 638 -21.46 25.97 8.62
C LEU A 638 -22.93 26.40 8.87
N GLN A 639 -23.48 26.08 10.04
CA GLN A 639 -24.80 26.55 10.44
C GLN A 639 -24.84 28.07 10.67
N MET A 640 -23.81 28.64 11.30
CA MET A 640 -23.68 30.08 11.45
C MET A 640 -23.60 30.79 10.08
N LEU A 641 -22.91 30.20 9.10
CA LEU A 641 -22.86 30.74 7.73
C LEU A 641 -24.24 30.74 7.10
N ARG A 642 -25.01 29.65 7.25
CA ARG A 642 -26.38 29.55 6.76
C ARG A 642 -27.26 30.68 7.30
N TYR A 643 -27.19 30.96 8.61
CA TYR A 643 -27.96 32.05 9.21
C TYR A 643 -27.43 33.44 8.82
N GLY A 644 -26.11 33.61 8.71
CA GLY A 644 -25.48 34.83 8.22
C GLY A 644 -25.97 35.21 6.82
N LEU A 645 -26.10 34.23 5.93
CA LEU A 645 -26.62 34.41 4.56
C LEU A 645 -28.07 34.90 4.49
N THR A 646 -28.84 34.75 5.57
CA THR A 646 -30.23 35.22 5.67
C THR A 646 -30.37 36.58 6.35
N SER A 647 -29.31 37.05 7.03
CA SER A 647 -29.33 38.31 7.75
C SER A 647 -28.79 39.45 6.89
N GLU A 648 -29.58 40.49 6.72
CA GLU A 648 -29.17 41.70 5.97
C GLU A 648 -28.12 42.53 6.70
N SER A 649 -27.97 42.36 8.02
CA SER A 649 -27.03 43.10 8.86
C SER A 649 -25.69 42.40 9.05
N PHE A 650 -25.49 41.22 8.45
CA PHE A 650 -24.26 40.45 8.64
C PHE A 650 -23.11 41.05 7.83
N SER A 651 -22.05 41.48 8.51
CA SER A 651 -20.96 42.24 7.91
C SER A 651 -19.91 41.34 7.25
N LEU A 652 -19.14 41.90 6.31
CA LEU A 652 -18.02 41.20 5.67
C LEU A 652 -16.96 40.74 6.69
N GLY A 653 -16.70 41.54 7.71
CA GLY A 653 -15.79 41.18 8.80
C GLY A 653 -16.29 39.98 9.62
N GLN A 654 -17.60 39.85 9.82
CA GLN A 654 -18.18 38.67 10.47
C GLN A 654 -18.05 37.42 9.59
N TYR A 655 -18.21 37.55 8.26
CA TYR A 655 -17.90 36.44 7.34
C TYR A 655 -16.42 36.04 7.44
N ILE A 656 -15.49 36.99 7.44
CA ILE A 656 -14.05 36.71 7.61
C ILE A 656 -13.78 35.92 8.89
N ASN A 657 -14.34 36.36 10.03
CA ASN A 657 -14.18 35.66 11.31
C ASN A 657 -14.71 34.22 11.23
N LEU A 658 -15.86 34.03 10.59
CA LEU A 658 -16.45 32.71 10.41
C LEU A 658 -15.58 31.78 9.55
N PHE A 659 -15.01 32.28 8.45
CA PHE A 659 -14.05 31.50 7.64
C PHE A 659 -12.73 31.22 8.39
N GLN A 660 -12.28 32.12 9.28
CA GLN A 660 -11.15 31.85 10.18
C GLN A 660 -11.46 30.71 11.16
N PHE A 661 -12.66 30.70 11.76
CA PHE A 661 -13.09 29.62 12.64
C PHE A 661 -13.23 28.29 11.89
N MET A 662 -13.69 28.31 10.64
CA MET A 662 -13.71 27.11 9.78
C MET A 662 -12.30 26.60 9.48
N ALA A 663 -11.36 27.48 9.11
CA ALA A 663 -9.96 27.10 8.89
C ALA A 663 -9.34 26.48 10.16
N GLN A 664 -9.63 27.01 11.34
CA GLN A 664 -9.20 26.43 12.62
C GLN A 664 -9.84 25.04 12.85
N SER A 665 -11.14 24.90 12.58
CA SER A 665 -11.85 23.61 12.68
C SER A 665 -11.25 22.56 11.74
N ILE A 666 -10.82 22.96 10.55
CA ILE A 666 -10.16 22.08 9.57
C ILE A 666 -8.78 21.63 10.09
N LYS A 667 -7.99 22.53 10.67
CA LYS A 667 -6.72 22.16 11.32
C LYS A 667 -6.92 21.15 12.45
N GLU A 668 -7.98 21.30 13.24
CA GLU A 668 -8.34 20.34 14.30
C GLU A 668 -8.75 18.98 13.75
N ILE A 669 -9.45 18.95 12.61
CA ILE A 669 -9.76 17.71 11.88
C ILE A 669 -8.45 17.04 11.43
N ILE A 670 -7.55 17.79 10.79
CA ILE A 670 -6.26 17.27 10.31
C ILE A 670 -5.46 16.68 11.48
N ASN A 671 -5.32 17.43 12.58
CA ASN A 671 -4.60 16.96 13.75
C ASN A 671 -5.21 15.70 14.36
N THR A 672 -6.55 15.67 14.49
CA THR A 672 -7.27 14.55 15.12
C THR A 672 -7.20 13.27 14.31
N TYR A 673 -7.43 13.33 12.99
CA TYR A 673 -7.61 12.14 12.15
C TYR A 673 -6.37 11.75 11.34
N PHE A 674 -5.41 12.66 11.17
CA PHE A 674 -4.26 12.44 10.28
C PHE A 674 -2.91 12.54 10.97
N TYR A 675 -2.75 13.24 12.11
CA TYR A 675 -1.44 13.38 12.78
C TYR A 675 -1.35 12.63 14.11
N ARG A 676 -2.29 12.85 15.04
CA ARG A 676 -2.20 12.41 16.43
C ARG A 676 -1.92 10.91 16.63
N PHE A 677 -2.40 10.06 15.72
CA PHE A 677 -2.23 8.60 15.81
C PHE A 677 -0.83 8.12 15.40
N TYR A 678 -0.08 8.93 14.64
CA TYR A 678 1.18 8.52 14.02
C TYR A 678 2.42 9.09 14.69
N ASP A 679 2.31 10.16 15.49
CA ASP A 679 3.45 10.80 16.15
C ASP A 679 4.33 9.82 16.94
N GLN A 680 3.72 8.97 17.76
CA GLN A 680 4.48 7.98 18.54
C GLN A 680 5.05 6.86 17.66
N PRO A 681 4.27 6.17 16.80
CA PRO A 681 4.82 5.20 15.86
C PRO A 681 5.96 5.75 14.99
N LEU A 682 5.86 6.97 14.47
CA LEU A 682 6.90 7.59 13.63
C LEU A 682 8.22 7.74 14.37
N ARG A 683 8.19 8.18 15.63
CA ARG A 683 9.40 8.29 16.48
C ARG A 683 10.09 6.94 16.70
N MET A 684 9.33 5.84 16.73
CA MET A 684 9.86 4.50 16.93
C MET A 684 10.33 3.84 15.63
N ILE A 685 9.61 4.04 14.53
CA ILE A 685 9.79 3.33 13.26
C ILE A 685 10.83 4.00 12.35
N VAL A 686 10.85 5.34 12.29
CA VAL A 686 11.79 6.06 11.42
C VAL A 686 13.25 5.64 11.67
N PRO A 687 13.71 5.52 12.93
CA PRO A 687 15.07 5.06 13.20
C PRO A 687 15.32 3.62 12.73
N GLN A 688 14.34 2.73 12.90
CA GLN A 688 14.46 1.32 12.50
C GLN A 688 14.61 1.14 10.98
N LEU A 689 14.09 2.08 10.18
CA LEU A 689 14.10 1.99 8.72
C LEU A 689 15.24 2.75 8.05
N PHE A 690 15.75 3.81 8.68
CA PHE A 690 16.63 4.77 8.00
C PHE A 690 17.95 5.06 8.72
N VAL A 691 18.15 4.56 9.94
CA VAL A 691 19.42 4.72 10.67
C VAL A 691 20.19 3.41 10.60
N GLU A 692 21.41 3.47 10.06
CA GLU A 692 22.36 2.36 10.10
C GLU A 692 23.06 2.32 11.47
N GLU A 693 23.34 1.12 11.99
CA GLU A 693 23.96 0.94 13.30
C GLU A 693 25.28 1.72 13.42
N GLY A 694 25.33 2.67 14.36
CA GLY A 694 26.56 3.40 14.71
C GLY A 694 26.68 4.83 14.17
N GLN A 695 25.63 5.41 13.58
CA GLN A 695 25.64 6.81 13.14
C GLN A 695 24.60 7.70 13.85
N GLU A 696 25.05 8.92 14.12
CA GLU A 696 24.30 10.15 14.48
C GLU A 696 24.10 10.51 15.97
N GLY A 697 24.30 11.80 16.25
CA GLY A 697 24.00 12.41 17.54
C GLY A 697 22.52 12.77 17.70
N GLU A 698 22.06 13.03 18.93
CA GLU A 698 20.65 13.28 19.27
C GLU A 698 19.95 14.37 18.43
N LYS A 699 20.71 15.35 17.92
CA LYS A 699 20.18 16.41 17.04
C LYS A 699 19.87 15.92 15.63
N GLU A 700 20.73 15.12 15.04
CA GLU A 700 20.57 14.57 13.68
C GLU A 700 19.41 13.57 13.66
N PHE A 701 19.31 12.73 14.70
CA PHE A 701 18.17 11.85 14.94
C PHE A 701 16.82 12.59 14.89
N ASN A 702 16.68 13.67 15.67
CA ASN A 702 15.43 14.42 15.71
C ASN A 702 15.13 15.08 14.35
N GLN A 703 16.14 15.58 13.65
CA GLN A 703 15.97 16.15 12.31
C GLN A 703 15.50 15.11 11.29
N LEU A 704 16.06 13.90 11.31
CA LEU A 704 15.65 12.80 10.44
C LEU A 704 14.19 12.41 10.70
N VAL A 705 13.81 12.24 11.97
CA VAL A 705 12.43 11.94 12.38
C VAL A 705 11.47 13.02 11.89
N HIS A 706 11.78 14.29 12.10
CA HIS A 706 10.95 15.39 11.60
C HIS A 706 10.81 15.36 10.07
N LYS A 707 11.92 15.22 9.33
CA LYS A 707 11.90 15.19 7.86
C LYS A 707 11.08 14.03 7.31
N LYS A 708 11.23 12.83 7.86
CA LYS A 708 10.47 11.64 7.43
C LYS A 708 9.00 11.71 7.84
N SER A 709 8.70 12.29 9.00
CA SER A 709 7.33 12.53 9.46
C SER A 709 6.60 13.52 8.56
N GLU A 710 7.24 14.61 8.15
CA GLU A 710 6.67 15.57 7.17
C GLU A 710 6.36 14.90 5.83
N LEU A 711 7.29 14.08 5.31
CA LEU A 711 7.05 13.31 4.08
C LEU A 711 5.86 12.35 4.22
N PHE A 712 5.77 11.66 5.35
CA PHE A 712 4.65 10.77 5.67
C PHE A 712 3.32 11.53 5.73
N TYR A 713 3.26 12.63 6.49
CA TYR A 713 2.04 13.43 6.63
C TYR A 713 1.57 14.00 5.30
N ARG A 714 2.50 14.47 4.46
CA ARG A 714 2.17 14.94 3.12
C ARG A 714 1.56 13.85 2.25
N ASP A 715 2.07 12.62 2.32
CA ASP A 715 1.56 11.48 1.53
C ASP A 715 0.20 10.98 2.03
N VAL A 716 -0.01 10.96 3.35
CA VAL A 716 -1.32 10.64 3.94
C VAL A 716 -2.35 11.73 3.57
N MET A 717 -1.95 13.01 3.57
CA MET A 717 -2.83 14.12 3.19
C MET A 717 -3.13 14.14 1.69
N SER A 718 -2.16 13.88 0.82
CA SER A 718 -2.39 13.88 -0.64
C SER A 718 -3.35 12.76 -1.09
N SER A 719 -3.34 11.63 -0.39
CA SER A 719 -4.21 10.48 -0.69
C SER A 719 -5.56 10.50 0.05
N SER A 720 -5.83 11.56 0.83
CA SER A 720 -7.04 11.70 1.63
C SER A 720 -8.23 12.24 0.82
N PHE A 721 -9.44 11.81 1.18
CA PHE A 721 -10.65 12.24 0.49
C PHE A 721 -11.07 13.65 0.94
N LEU A 722 -11.11 14.58 -0.02
CA LEU A 722 -11.62 15.96 0.07
C LEU A 722 -10.98 16.93 1.08
N ILE A 723 -10.31 16.50 2.14
CA ILE A 723 -9.84 17.40 3.21
C ILE A 723 -8.82 18.45 2.72
N GLN A 724 -7.89 18.07 1.84
CA GLN A 724 -6.94 19.03 1.25
C GLN A 724 -7.64 20.02 0.32
N LEU A 725 -8.60 19.54 -0.48
CA LEU A 725 -9.42 20.40 -1.34
C LEU A 725 -10.26 21.38 -0.52
N LEU A 726 -10.81 20.95 0.62
CA LEU A 726 -11.56 21.79 1.55
C LEU A 726 -10.67 22.87 2.18
N ASP A 727 -9.50 22.49 2.69
CA ASP A 727 -8.56 23.44 3.32
C ASP A 727 -8.14 24.52 2.33
N ASN A 728 -7.70 24.12 1.13
CA ASN A 728 -7.33 25.03 0.05
C ASN A 728 -8.50 25.95 -0.35
N PHE A 729 -9.71 25.40 -0.45
CA PHE A 729 -10.90 26.16 -0.81
C PHE A 729 -11.27 27.22 0.25
N VAL A 730 -11.27 26.85 1.53
CA VAL A 730 -11.58 27.76 2.64
C VAL A 730 -10.55 28.87 2.75
N LEU A 731 -9.25 28.55 2.60
CA LEU A 731 -8.18 29.54 2.59
C LEU A 731 -8.32 30.49 1.40
N LYS A 732 -8.60 29.98 0.19
CA LYS A 732 -8.83 30.80 -1.00
C LYS A 732 -9.98 31.79 -0.79
N VAL A 733 -11.10 31.35 -0.23
CA VAL A 733 -12.24 32.23 0.08
C VAL A 733 -11.87 33.27 1.13
N LEU A 734 -11.18 32.87 2.19
CA LEU A 734 -10.74 33.76 3.25
C LEU A 734 -9.81 34.86 2.72
N ASP A 735 -8.85 34.50 1.89
CA ASP A 735 -7.90 35.43 1.27
C ASP A 735 -8.62 36.41 0.33
N SER A 736 -9.58 35.94 -0.47
CA SER A 736 -10.40 36.82 -1.30
C SER A 736 -11.21 37.81 -0.46
N LEU A 737 -11.82 37.37 0.64
CA LEU A 737 -12.57 38.26 1.54
C LEU A 737 -11.66 39.31 2.19
N ARG A 738 -10.46 38.93 2.64
CA ARG A 738 -9.47 39.84 3.22
C ARG A 738 -8.99 40.87 2.20
N ASN A 739 -8.61 40.41 1.01
CA ASN A 739 -8.18 41.27 -0.08
C ASN A 739 -9.24 42.31 -0.46
N MET A 740 -10.53 41.94 -0.42
CA MET A 740 -11.62 42.88 -0.62
C MET A 740 -11.67 43.96 0.48
N VAL A 741 -11.60 43.57 1.76
CA VAL A 741 -11.64 44.52 2.88
C VAL A 741 -10.44 45.46 2.89
N GLU A 742 -9.25 44.95 2.57
CA GLU A 742 -8.00 45.73 2.62
C GLU A 742 -7.87 46.73 1.47
N ASN A 743 -8.39 46.40 0.28
CA ASN A 743 -8.14 47.19 -0.93
C ASN A 743 -9.34 48.02 -1.42
N LEU A 744 -10.51 47.88 -0.81
CA LEU A 744 -11.75 48.54 -1.28
C LEU A 744 -12.39 49.39 -0.18
N SER A 745 -13.02 50.50 -0.59
CA SER A 745 -13.77 51.34 0.34
C SER A 745 -15.10 50.67 0.75
N PRO A 746 -15.67 51.02 1.93
CA PRO A 746 -16.94 50.46 2.41
C PRO A 746 -18.11 50.58 1.43
N ASP A 747 -18.20 51.70 0.71
CA ASP A 747 -19.23 51.92 -0.31
C ASP A 747 -19.07 50.96 -1.50
N VAL A 748 -17.83 50.76 -1.96
CA VAL A 748 -17.52 49.84 -3.06
C VAL A 748 -17.84 48.39 -2.66
N LEU A 749 -17.50 47.99 -1.43
CA LEU A 749 -17.82 46.66 -0.90
C LEU A 749 -19.32 46.36 -0.93
N THR A 750 -20.15 47.32 -0.52
CA THR A 750 -21.61 47.16 -0.52
C THR A 750 -22.15 46.93 -1.94
N HIS A 751 -21.61 47.65 -2.92
CA HIS A 751 -21.98 47.49 -4.32
C HIS A 751 -21.51 46.16 -4.92
N ILE A 752 -20.33 45.65 -4.53
CA ILE A 752 -19.84 44.33 -4.98
C ILE A 752 -20.66 43.21 -4.34
N MET A 753 -20.96 43.30 -3.04
CA MET A 753 -21.76 42.28 -2.34
C MET A 753 -23.15 42.10 -2.93
N SER A 754 -23.73 43.17 -3.48
CA SER A 754 -25.02 43.20 -4.17
C SER A 754 -24.92 43.01 -5.69
N TYR A 755 -23.74 42.76 -6.24
CA TYR A 755 -23.53 42.51 -7.67
C TYR A 755 -24.04 41.12 -8.06
N ASP A 756 -24.80 41.06 -9.15
CA ASP A 756 -25.26 39.81 -9.78
C ASP A 756 -24.98 39.88 -11.29
N PRO A 757 -24.05 39.07 -11.82
CA PRO A 757 -23.70 39.05 -13.24
C PRO A 757 -24.91 38.81 -14.17
N GLU A 758 -25.92 38.05 -13.74
CA GLU A 758 -27.13 37.79 -14.54
C GLU A 758 -27.96 39.05 -14.78
N LEU A 759 -27.79 40.08 -13.94
CA LEU A 759 -28.53 41.32 -14.09
C LEU A 759 -27.82 42.32 -14.99
N VAL A 760 -26.60 42.03 -15.45
CA VAL A 760 -25.70 42.98 -16.15
C VAL A 760 -26.06 43.12 -17.63
N ILE A 761 -26.38 42.02 -18.31
CA ILE A 761 -26.65 42.01 -19.75
C ILE A 761 -27.98 41.32 -20.05
N SER A 762 -28.78 41.94 -20.93
CA SER A 762 -30.00 41.36 -21.47
C SER A 762 -29.96 41.29 -23.00
N PRO A 763 -29.89 40.10 -23.62
CA PRO A 763 -30.01 39.95 -25.07
C PRO A 763 -31.43 40.31 -25.54
N LEU A 764 -31.56 40.96 -26.70
CA LEU A 764 -32.87 41.30 -27.28
C LEU A 764 -33.58 40.06 -27.82
N TYR A 765 -32.82 39.08 -28.30
CA TYR A 765 -33.31 37.89 -28.99
C TYR A 765 -33.76 36.75 -28.07
N LYS A 766 -33.68 36.93 -26.74
CA LYS A 766 -34.07 35.91 -25.77
C LYS A 766 -34.72 36.58 -24.57
N ALA A 767 -35.83 36.03 -24.09
CA ALA A 767 -36.47 36.50 -22.86
C ALA A 767 -35.55 36.31 -21.64
N THR A 768 -35.46 37.33 -20.79
CA THR A 768 -34.72 37.32 -19.52
C THR A 768 -35.60 37.90 -18.42
N GLU A 769 -36.51 37.08 -17.88
CA GLU A 769 -37.61 37.52 -17.00
C GLU A 769 -37.18 38.45 -15.86
N LYS A 770 -36.05 38.17 -15.20
CA LYS A 770 -35.53 38.96 -14.07
C LYS A 770 -35.23 40.42 -14.42
N VAL A 771 -34.80 40.70 -15.65
CA VAL A 771 -34.40 42.03 -16.11
C VAL A 771 -35.30 42.61 -17.19
N ASP A 772 -36.29 41.86 -17.69
CA ASP A 772 -37.19 42.29 -18.76
C ASP A 772 -38.27 43.27 -18.26
N ASN A 773 -37.83 44.42 -17.77
CA ASN A 773 -38.68 45.52 -17.34
C ASN A 773 -37.97 46.86 -17.54
N GLN A 774 -38.72 47.96 -17.44
CA GLN A 774 -38.19 49.30 -17.70
C GLN A 774 -37.18 49.78 -16.65
N ILE A 775 -37.17 49.21 -15.44
CA ILE A 775 -36.21 49.59 -14.38
C ILE A 775 -34.80 49.15 -14.76
N PHE A 776 -34.66 47.96 -15.36
CA PHE A 776 -33.37 47.38 -15.74
C PHE A 776 -32.96 47.72 -17.17
N LEU A 777 -33.89 47.76 -18.13
CA LEU A 777 -33.56 48.01 -19.55
C LEU A 777 -33.73 49.47 -19.97
N GLY A 778 -34.46 50.28 -19.18
CA GLY A 778 -34.98 51.56 -19.64
C GLY A 778 -36.09 51.39 -20.70
N SER A 779 -36.87 52.45 -20.93
CA SER A 779 -38.08 52.37 -21.77
C SER A 779 -37.77 51.98 -23.22
N LYS A 780 -36.71 52.57 -23.81
CA LYS A 780 -36.34 52.33 -25.22
C LYS A 780 -35.94 50.89 -25.49
N ALA A 781 -35.01 50.36 -24.68
CA ALA A 781 -34.51 49.01 -24.90
C ALA A 781 -35.55 47.94 -24.54
N TYR A 782 -36.37 48.19 -23.51
CA TYR A 782 -37.52 47.34 -23.17
C TYR A 782 -38.50 47.19 -24.34
N PHE A 783 -38.92 48.30 -24.97
CA PHE A 783 -39.83 48.22 -26.12
C PHE A 783 -39.17 47.61 -27.36
N LEU A 784 -37.88 47.87 -27.62
CA LEU A 784 -37.15 47.19 -28.70
C LEU A 784 -37.11 45.68 -28.51
N LYS A 785 -36.87 45.23 -27.28
CA LYS A 785 -36.90 43.80 -26.93
C LYS A 785 -38.29 43.20 -27.14
N LYS A 786 -39.35 43.87 -26.68
CA LYS A 786 -40.73 43.42 -26.91
C LYS A 786 -41.06 43.32 -28.40
N LEU A 787 -40.70 44.33 -29.19
CA LEU A 787 -40.90 44.30 -30.65
C LEU A 787 -40.15 43.13 -31.30
N TYR A 788 -38.89 42.89 -30.93
CA TYR A 788 -38.13 41.74 -31.42
C TYR A 788 -38.83 40.42 -31.08
N LEU A 789 -39.21 40.22 -29.81
CA LEU A 789 -39.89 39.01 -29.35
C LEU A 789 -41.28 38.81 -29.98
N PHE A 790 -41.93 39.89 -30.42
CA PHE A 790 -43.19 39.85 -31.18
C PHE A 790 -43.00 39.66 -32.69
N GLY A 791 -41.76 39.44 -33.15
CA GLY A 791 -41.47 39.15 -34.56
C GLY A 791 -41.40 40.38 -35.46
N PHE A 792 -41.36 41.59 -34.91
CA PHE A 792 -41.09 42.80 -35.71
C PHE A 792 -39.62 42.80 -36.19
N PRO A 793 -39.33 43.46 -37.32
CA PRO A 793 -37.99 43.51 -37.92
C PRO A 793 -37.04 44.42 -37.12
N VAL A 794 -36.63 43.95 -35.94
CA VAL A 794 -35.64 44.59 -35.08
C VAL A 794 -34.30 43.85 -35.24
N PRO A 795 -33.18 44.54 -35.51
CA PRO A 795 -31.87 43.89 -35.58
C PRO A 795 -31.50 43.20 -34.25
N PRO A 796 -30.79 42.05 -34.29
CA PRO A 796 -30.33 41.40 -33.07
C PRO A 796 -29.33 42.30 -32.33
N GLY A 797 -29.39 42.26 -31.01
CA GLY A 797 -28.54 43.07 -30.13
C GLY A 797 -28.65 42.63 -28.69
N PHE A 798 -27.95 43.33 -27.80
CA PHE A 798 -28.05 43.14 -26.35
C PHE A 798 -27.96 44.49 -25.64
N VAL A 799 -28.39 44.50 -24.38
CA VAL A 799 -28.53 45.70 -23.56
C VAL A 799 -27.63 45.54 -22.34
N LEU A 800 -26.74 46.50 -22.10
CA LEU A 800 -26.14 46.68 -20.78
C LEU A 800 -27.20 47.33 -19.90
N THR A 801 -27.62 46.63 -18.85
CA THR A 801 -28.72 47.09 -18.00
C THR A 801 -28.32 48.29 -17.16
N THR A 802 -29.29 48.94 -16.52
CA THR A 802 -29.07 50.04 -15.58
C THR A 802 -28.25 49.62 -14.36
N GLU A 803 -28.16 48.31 -14.07
CA GLU A 803 -27.34 47.76 -12.97
C GLU A 803 -25.84 48.00 -13.20
N VAL A 804 -25.40 47.96 -14.46
CA VAL A 804 -24.01 48.29 -14.84
C VAL A 804 -23.71 49.74 -14.53
N PHE A 805 -24.66 50.64 -14.82
CA PHE A 805 -24.50 52.07 -14.53
C PHE A 805 -24.50 52.37 -13.03
N ARG A 806 -25.40 51.73 -12.26
CA ARG A 806 -25.49 51.87 -10.80
C ARG A 806 -24.22 51.41 -10.10
N ARG A 807 -23.56 50.37 -10.61
CA ARG A 807 -22.34 49.78 -10.02
C ARG A 807 -21.04 50.15 -10.75
N ARG A 808 -21.06 51.10 -11.69
CA ARG A 808 -19.91 51.42 -12.55
C ARG A 808 -18.63 51.74 -11.77
N ASN A 809 -18.75 52.43 -10.64
CA ASN A 809 -17.60 52.79 -9.81
C ASN A 809 -17.00 51.56 -9.15
N ALA A 810 -17.84 50.64 -8.67
CA ALA A 810 -17.40 49.38 -8.06
C ALA A 810 -16.78 48.43 -9.09
N ILE A 811 -17.38 48.33 -10.29
CA ILE A 811 -16.85 47.52 -11.39
C ILE A 811 -15.45 48.03 -11.80
N ARG A 812 -15.28 49.35 -11.95
CA ARG A 812 -13.96 49.95 -12.29
C ARG A 812 -12.95 49.91 -11.16
N ALA A 813 -13.40 49.83 -9.91
CA ALA A 813 -12.52 49.73 -8.75
C ALA A 813 -11.88 48.34 -8.61
N HIS A 814 -12.41 47.32 -9.29
CA HIS A 814 -11.93 45.94 -9.18
C HIS A 814 -11.67 45.33 -10.55
N LYS A 815 -10.39 45.11 -10.89
CA LYS A 815 -9.95 44.63 -12.21
C LYS A 815 -10.66 43.35 -12.66
N ALA A 816 -10.95 42.42 -11.75
CA ALA A 816 -11.67 41.19 -12.07
C ALA A 816 -13.10 41.45 -12.57
N LEU A 817 -13.81 42.39 -11.95
CA LEU A 817 -15.17 42.75 -12.32
C LEU A 817 -15.20 43.49 -13.66
N GLU A 818 -14.22 44.36 -13.90
CA GLU A 818 -14.03 45.02 -15.20
C GLU A 818 -13.75 44.00 -16.31
N LYS A 819 -12.82 43.07 -16.07
CA LYS A 819 -12.50 41.98 -17.01
C LYS A 819 -13.69 41.07 -17.28
N GLU A 820 -14.44 40.68 -16.25
CA GLU A 820 -15.65 39.86 -16.42
C GLU A 820 -16.70 40.56 -17.27
N LEU A 821 -16.93 41.87 -17.04
CA LEU A 821 -17.83 42.65 -17.87
C LEU A 821 -17.37 42.70 -19.34
N ASP A 822 -16.07 42.92 -19.57
CA ASP A 822 -15.48 42.91 -20.91
C ASP A 822 -15.65 41.56 -21.60
N ASP A 823 -15.41 40.47 -20.89
CA ASP A 823 -15.53 39.11 -21.42
C ASP A 823 -17.00 38.75 -21.71
N LEU A 824 -17.95 39.19 -20.88
CA LEU A 824 -19.38 39.10 -21.15
C LEU A 824 -19.79 39.87 -22.41
N ILE A 825 -19.26 41.09 -22.59
CA ILE A 825 -19.50 41.90 -23.80
C ILE A 825 -18.94 41.17 -25.03
N LYS A 826 -17.70 40.68 -24.97
CA LYS A 826 -17.09 39.91 -26.08
C LYS A 826 -17.90 38.66 -26.41
N TYR A 827 -18.35 37.92 -25.40
CA TYR A 827 -19.20 36.75 -25.58
C TYR A 827 -20.49 37.11 -26.35
N HIS A 828 -21.19 38.17 -25.94
CA HIS A 828 -22.42 38.58 -26.62
C HIS A 828 -22.16 39.16 -28.02
N ILE A 829 -21.01 39.80 -28.26
CA ILE A 829 -20.59 40.18 -29.62
C ILE A 829 -20.41 38.92 -30.47
N HIS A 830 -19.72 37.89 -29.96
CA HIS A 830 -19.52 36.64 -30.70
C HIS A 830 -20.85 35.92 -31.02
N GLN A 831 -21.82 35.97 -30.11
CA GLN A 831 -23.18 35.50 -30.38
C GLN A 831 -23.84 36.28 -31.53
N LEU A 832 -23.67 37.61 -31.58
CA LEU A 832 -24.17 38.41 -32.71
C LEU A 832 -23.47 38.07 -34.03
N GLU A 833 -22.17 37.81 -34.01
CA GLU A 833 -21.43 37.36 -35.20
C GLU A 833 -22.02 36.06 -35.74
N THR A 834 -22.28 35.10 -34.85
CA THR A 834 -22.87 33.81 -35.18
C THR A 834 -24.28 33.96 -35.77
N MET A 835 -25.12 34.81 -35.18
CA MET A 835 -26.49 35.04 -35.65
C MET A 835 -26.57 35.81 -36.97
N THR A 836 -25.62 36.73 -37.22
CA THR A 836 -25.67 37.63 -38.39
C THR A 836 -24.80 37.14 -39.56
N GLY A 837 -23.88 36.20 -39.31
CA GLY A 837 -22.87 35.78 -40.28
C GLY A 837 -21.81 36.86 -40.59
N LYS A 838 -21.76 37.95 -39.82
CA LYS A 838 -20.81 39.06 -39.95
C LYS A 838 -19.74 38.98 -38.86
N LYS A 839 -18.59 39.65 -39.04
CA LYS A 839 -17.51 39.66 -38.03
C LYS A 839 -17.14 41.06 -37.58
N TYR A 840 -17.02 41.27 -36.27
CA TYR A 840 -16.62 42.54 -35.68
C TYR A 840 -15.15 42.83 -36.05
N GLY A 841 -14.88 44.03 -36.57
CA GLY A 841 -13.55 44.41 -37.06
C GLY A 841 -13.12 43.80 -38.41
N SER A 842 -13.97 43.03 -39.11
CA SER A 842 -13.65 42.52 -40.44
C SER A 842 -13.80 43.59 -41.53
N PRO A 843 -12.77 43.85 -42.37
CA PRO A 843 -12.88 44.84 -43.45
C PRO A 843 -13.77 44.36 -44.62
N ASN A 844 -13.88 43.04 -44.83
CA ASN A 844 -14.61 42.47 -45.97
C ASN A 844 -16.09 42.18 -45.66
N ASN A 845 -16.42 41.82 -44.42
CA ASN A 845 -17.80 41.55 -43.99
C ASN A 845 -18.06 42.08 -42.56
N PRO A 846 -18.10 43.42 -42.39
CA PRO A 846 -18.12 44.06 -41.09
C PRO A 846 -19.44 43.88 -40.34
N LEU A 847 -19.37 43.46 -39.07
CA LEU A 847 -20.45 43.63 -38.11
C LEU A 847 -20.40 45.07 -37.55
N LEU A 848 -21.34 45.90 -37.99
CA LEU A 848 -21.48 47.28 -37.50
C LEU A 848 -22.43 47.31 -36.31
N LEU A 849 -21.97 47.89 -35.19
CA LEU A 849 -22.75 48.06 -33.97
C LEU A 849 -23.14 49.53 -33.81
N SER A 850 -24.44 49.79 -33.57
CA SER A 850 -24.92 51.11 -33.14
C SER A 850 -25.10 51.11 -31.62
N VAL A 851 -24.21 51.80 -30.90
CA VAL A 851 -24.32 51.94 -29.45
C VAL A 851 -25.27 53.10 -29.15
N ARG A 852 -26.32 52.83 -28.37
CA ARG A 852 -27.34 53.82 -27.99
C ARG A 852 -27.50 53.85 -26.48
N SER A 853 -27.54 55.06 -25.91
CA SER A 853 -27.90 55.26 -24.51
C SER A 853 -29.39 55.53 -24.37
N GLY A 854 -29.99 54.94 -23.33
CA GLY A 854 -31.34 55.23 -22.87
C GLY A 854 -31.28 55.75 -21.46
N THR A 855 -32.06 56.79 -21.15
CA THR A 855 -32.23 57.26 -19.77
C THR A 855 -33.07 56.24 -19.01
N ALA A 856 -32.58 55.81 -17.86
CA ALA A 856 -33.42 55.20 -16.84
C ALA A 856 -34.27 56.29 -16.17
N ILE A 857 -35.39 55.88 -15.56
CA ILE A 857 -36.27 56.74 -14.75
C ILE A 857 -35.46 57.42 -13.64
#